data_AF-A0A835KX07-F1
#
_entry.id   AF-A0A835KX07-F1
#
_cell.length_a   1.000
_cell.length_b   1.000
_cell.length_c   1.000
_cell.angle_alpha   90.00
_cell.angle_beta   90.00
_cell.angle_gamma   90.00
#
_symmetry.space_group_name_H-M   'P 1'
#
loop_
_entity.id
_entity.type
_entity.pdbx_description
1 polymer ?
#
loop_
_entity_poly.entity_id
_entity_poly.type
_entity_poly.pdbx_seq_one_letter_code
_entity_poly.pdbx_strand_id
1 'polypeptide(L)'
;MQRKIAEELKLEDDAMALFEKQDEEDDFTGVDHCSRDVIKHVAKIISQTLRDRSFMMIFLNGSDDEVDLSRFGVILTEFDSNMMIWTFNRFLTIHRPNCANPIVSKLRYTKRFLAWEWYPDHTRHLKSSQFVAVMRELTATIVARNACMQSIDPKVVTDCCLHELFQHYSFHKSIISDWVAAHASNYWICNGILNGGMTKEMINVLYQEIRWECDGSLLDEIFEVLMKQKEFPFLVVKDNVIHEKWSPYRWISISSKKLMLQYDVLQISLLDVSSLFVALEKSNSPQGLPNKLFEHGSNLAVLTLSYCAFNFVEPPFLHQCPRLRFLGLDRCTHENTSEGGNSEEWKCLHNLWVLDIRYTEWNEILCGRKLDLMANLTELNIEGVRCWQYISQLQGKLPDLQKLRIINPSHQGKTSAGYCSNSFADKTKLEILDLSGNKDMNSLPASLSTASSLEVLVLDGCAGLENVVLPNKLASSLRSFSFDGYGPALRWISIVGLPPESSRPKPASDANKMEETIKTSKISLEGCKKLEKLFLRGLPNLEELNLSGTAVKLLDFGTMVVDCPSLKRVFLLGCEQLRAIRWGSYDEQLNIELLCIDTRPGRAPRFGKPLLSQHKDRCSQLHAIFADARLARSLESYLYHTKDVYYNIHITSSTEYVGILPLEATIEGTIEPSNQLTHNVVASQYGDVPVAKIGGTMFAAVLQPPTQRLDRHIEISEGAISIESELSGEDGSGNLGSMINHHAKSLHLHDASLKSSLPSSGWNILRWCRVERCPNMETVFPPWSSCFFQLETVWASDLPMARCIRSNGGCSQSYENLQHLHLYSCPRLQFALPVKDAGSCPSLKTIHVNHCSSLRHIFVLDGSENPKIRAAHGMLSPKLNTIHLYDLPSLRQISEFKMLAPALETIRVRGCFGLRRLPSLAGRKPGTKKPIVEMEKDVWDALEWDGPDHHPSLFEPPVHSRYYRKKRLLRGTVLRYVPTFVLSAQCDDIYNVICVIVLVLTVCNSLRFSHCLGESYPVYNCRPSASINMMDYRCFVPFMLVFC
;
A
#
# COMPACT_ATOMS: atom_id res chain seq x y z
N MET A 1 4.04 -18.20 4.95
CA MET A 1 4.54 -19.61 5.00
C MET A 1 5.90 -19.76 4.32
N GLN A 2 6.02 -19.65 2.99
CA GLN A 2 7.25 -19.96 2.23
C GLN A 2 8.54 -19.34 2.79
N ARG A 3 8.50 -18.06 3.17
CA ARG A 3 9.60 -17.33 3.81
C ARG A 3 10.17 -18.04 5.03
N LYS A 4 9.33 -18.62 5.90
CA LYS A 4 9.77 -19.39 7.08
C LYS A 4 10.44 -20.72 6.72
N ILE A 5 10.03 -21.38 5.64
CA ILE A 5 10.77 -22.56 5.13
C ILE A 5 12.17 -22.15 4.66
N ALA A 6 12.29 -21.00 3.98
CA ALA A 6 13.58 -20.47 3.53
C ALA A 6 14.51 -20.07 4.71
N GLU A 7 13.95 -19.46 5.76
CA GLU A 7 14.67 -19.12 7.00
C GLU A 7 15.20 -20.38 7.72
N GLU A 8 14.35 -21.40 7.94
CA GLU A 8 14.75 -22.66 8.60
C GLU A 8 15.79 -23.45 7.78
N LEU A 9 15.67 -23.44 6.45
CA LEU A 9 16.65 -24.04 5.55
C LEU A 9 17.94 -23.20 5.39
N LYS A 10 17.97 -21.98 5.94
CA LYS A 10 19.10 -21.03 5.87
C LYS A 10 19.54 -20.81 4.42
N LEU A 11 18.58 -20.49 3.55
CA LEU A 11 18.86 -20.13 2.16
C LEU A 11 19.66 -18.81 2.10
N GLU A 12 20.43 -18.65 1.02
CA GLU A 12 21.32 -17.51 0.79
C GLU A 12 20.55 -16.17 0.71
N ASP A 13 21.21 -15.07 1.04
CA ASP A 13 20.59 -13.74 1.13
C ASP A 13 19.91 -13.31 -0.18
N ASP A 14 20.45 -13.70 -1.34
CA ASP A 14 19.84 -13.48 -2.66
C ASP A 14 18.45 -14.15 -2.78
N ALA A 15 18.27 -15.33 -2.18
CA ALA A 15 16.98 -16.03 -2.17
C ALA A 15 16.00 -15.41 -1.17
N MET A 16 16.50 -14.77 -0.11
CA MET A 16 15.69 -14.01 0.85
C MET A 16 15.25 -12.65 0.29
N ALA A 17 16.12 -11.97 -0.46
CA ALA A 17 15.82 -10.71 -1.14
C ALA A 17 14.68 -10.81 -2.18
N LEU A 18 14.45 -12.01 -2.74
CA LEU A 18 13.29 -12.29 -3.60
C LEU A 18 11.95 -12.08 -2.86
N PHE A 19 11.88 -12.34 -1.55
CA PHE A 19 10.66 -12.09 -0.77
C PHE A 19 10.39 -10.60 -0.60
N GLU A 20 11.38 -9.79 -0.23
CA GLU A 20 11.21 -8.33 -0.12
C GLU A 20 10.78 -7.72 -1.46
N LYS A 21 11.42 -8.14 -2.56
CA LYS A 21 11.06 -7.67 -3.90
C LYS A 21 9.64 -8.04 -4.31
N GLN A 22 9.19 -9.26 -4.01
CA GLN A 22 7.82 -9.67 -4.32
C GLN A 22 6.80 -8.99 -3.38
N ASP A 23 7.10 -8.86 -2.09
CA ASP A 23 6.21 -8.19 -1.13
C ASP A 23 6.00 -6.70 -1.46
N GLU A 24 7.01 -6.02 -2.03
CA GLU A 24 6.88 -4.66 -2.56
C GLU A 24 6.03 -4.62 -3.85
N GLU A 25 6.22 -5.57 -4.75
CA GLU A 25 5.47 -5.66 -6.01
C GLU A 25 4.00 -6.05 -5.79
N ASP A 26 3.73 -6.88 -4.78
CA ASP A 26 2.41 -7.24 -4.29
C ASP A 26 1.72 -6.05 -3.58
N ASP A 27 2.48 -5.21 -2.85
CA ASP A 27 2.00 -3.91 -2.32
C ASP A 27 1.54 -2.98 -3.47
N PHE A 28 2.29 -2.89 -4.57
CA PHE A 28 1.95 -2.04 -5.73
C PHE A 28 0.84 -2.60 -6.64
N THR A 29 0.63 -3.92 -6.65
CA THR A 29 -0.50 -4.55 -7.34
C THR A 29 -1.76 -4.67 -6.48
N GLY A 30 -1.70 -4.29 -5.20
CA GLY A 30 -2.84 -4.32 -4.28
C GLY A 30 -3.23 -5.73 -3.83
N VAL A 31 -2.28 -6.67 -3.85
CA VAL A 31 -2.48 -8.04 -3.37
C VAL A 31 -2.37 -8.04 -1.84
N ASP A 32 -3.51 -8.31 -1.19
CA ASP A 32 -3.60 -8.46 0.26
C ASP A 32 -2.63 -9.55 0.77
N HIS A 33 -2.07 -9.36 1.96
CA HIS A 33 -1.02 -10.22 2.51
C HIS A 33 -1.46 -11.67 2.73
N CYS A 34 -2.74 -11.93 3.00
CA CYS A 34 -3.28 -13.30 3.09
C CYS A 34 -3.51 -13.94 1.71
N SER A 35 -3.45 -13.16 0.63
CA SER A 35 -3.70 -13.57 -0.76
C SER A 35 -2.43 -13.75 -1.61
N ARG A 36 -1.24 -13.48 -1.05
CA ARG A 36 0.05 -13.58 -1.77
C ARG A 36 0.42 -15.03 -2.06
N ASP A 37 0.78 -15.33 -3.31
CA ASP A 37 1.09 -16.70 -3.76
C ASP A 37 2.58 -17.05 -3.61
N VAL A 38 2.93 -18.32 -3.82
CA VAL A 38 4.30 -18.82 -3.72
C VAL A 38 5.23 -18.27 -4.81
N ILE A 39 6.40 -17.78 -4.40
CA ILE A 39 7.47 -17.37 -5.31
C ILE A 39 8.06 -18.63 -5.93
N LYS A 40 7.70 -18.90 -7.20
CA LYS A 40 8.10 -20.11 -7.95
C LYS A 40 9.62 -20.31 -7.99
N HIS A 41 10.41 -19.23 -8.03
CA HIS A 41 11.86 -19.31 -7.99
C HIS A 41 12.37 -19.82 -6.63
N VAL A 42 11.86 -19.30 -5.51
CA VAL A 42 12.26 -19.77 -4.17
C VAL A 42 11.76 -21.18 -3.92
N ALA A 43 10.57 -21.56 -4.42
CA ALA A 43 10.09 -22.94 -4.35
C ALA A 43 11.02 -23.91 -5.11
N LYS A 44 11.57 -23.50 -6.25
CA LYS A 44 12.60 -24.26 -6.96
C LYS A 44 13.89 -24.40 -6.12
N ILE A 45 14.34 -23.34 -5.46
CA ILE A 45 15.53 -23.38 -4.57
C ILE A 45 15.27 -24.32 -3.38
N ILE A 46 14.14 -24.21 -2.69
CA ILE A 46 13.72 -25.12 -1.60
C ILE A 46 13.73 -26.58 -2.09
N SER A 47 13.15 -26.85 -3.27
CA SER A 47 13.14 -28.19 -3.89
C SER A 47 14.52 -28.71 -4.31
N GLN A 48 15.50 -27.82 -4.55
CA GLN A 48 16.89 -28.18 -4.82
C GLN A 48 17.66 -28.41 -3.51
N THR A 49 17.41 -27.63 -2.46
CA THR A 49 18.04 -27.78 -1.13
C THR A 49 17.59 -29.04 -0.39
N LEU A 50 16.32 -29.45 -0.56
CA LEU A 50 15.76 -30.68 0.02
C LEU A 50 16.00 -31.95 -0.80
N ARG A 51 16.42 -31.80 -2.07
CA ARG A 51 16.77 -32.94 -2.93
C ARG A 51 17.93 -33.71 -2.31
N ASP A 52 17.82 -35.03 -2.32
CA ASP A 52 18.83 -35.95 -1.81
C ASP A 52 19.16 -35.78 -0.31
N ARG A 53 18.28 -35.15 0.48
CA ARG A 53 18.37 -35.06 1.95
C ARG A 53 17.22 -35.83 2.61
N SER A 54 17.53 -36.54 3.69
CA SER A 54 16.53 -37.02 4.64
C SER A 54 16.18 -35.91 5.64
N PHE A 55 14.89 -35.68 5.88
CA PHE A 55 14.40 -34.69 6.84
C PHE A 55 13.12 -35.13 7.55
N MET A 56 12.95 -34.65 8.78
CA MET A 56 11.66 -34.63 9.48
C MET A 56 11.19 -33.19 9.58
N MET A 57 10.01 -32.90 9.06
CA MET A 57 9.33 -31.62 9.21
C MET A 57 8.18 -31.78 10.21
N ILE A 58 8.10 -30.88 11.19
CA ILE A 58 6.97 -30.77 12.11
C ILE A 58 6.24 -29.49 11.73
N PHE A 59 5.00 -29.61 11.22
CA PHE A 59 4.20 -28.45 10.86
C PHE A 59 3.07 -28.25 11.87
N LEU A 60 3.14 -27.10 12.54
CA LEU A 60 2.17 -26.66 13.54
C LEU A 60 0.99 -25.98 12.84
N ASN A 61 0.14 -26.76 12.18
CA ASN A 61 -1.01 -26.22 11.46
C ASN A 61 -2.04 -25.66 12.46
N GLY A 62 -2.40 -24.39 12.26
CA GLY A 62 -3.40 -23.73 13.09
C GLY A 62 -4.84 -23.98 12.65
N SER A 63 -5.05 -24.45 11.42
CA SER A 63 -6.37 -24.75 10.86
C SER A 63 -6.69 -26.24 10.92
N ASP A 64 -7.89 -26.59 10.43
CA ASP A 64 -8.35 -27.95 10.19
C ASP A 64 -8.03 -28.48 8.78
N ASP A 65 -7.35 -27.68 7.93
CA ASP A 65 -7.17 -27.95 6.50
C ASP A 65 -5.72 -28.32 6.16
N GLU A 66 -5.50 -29.47 5.50
CA GLU A 66 -4.17 -29.90 5.08
C GLU A 66 -3.62 -29.01 3.95
N VAL A 67 -2.38 -28.53 4.10
CA VAL A 67 -1.76 -27.56 3.16
C VAL A 67 -0.89 -28.30 2.14
N ASP A 68 -1.05 -28.01 0.85
CA ASP A 68 -0.16 -28.56 -0.19
C ASP A 68 1.24 -27.91 -0.11
N LEU A 69 2.15 -28.58 0.58
CA LEU A 69 3.54 -28.16 0.75
C LEU A 69 4.38 -28.28 -0.55
N SER A 70 3.89 -28.99 -1.57
CA SER A 70 4.62 -29.15 -2.84
C SER A 70 4.74 -27.84 -3.61
N ARG A 71 3.74 -26.97 -3.52
CA ARG A 71 3.75 -25.59 -4.08
C ARG A 71 4.89 -24.75 -3.50
N PHE A 72 5.30 -25.02 -2.26
CA PHE A 72 6.39 -24.34 -1.56
C PHE A 72 7.78 -24.93 -1.88
N GLY A 73 7.85 -26.02 -2.65
CA GLY A 73 9.07 -26.75 -2.99
C GLY A 73 9.34 -27.99 -2.12
N VAL A 74 8.54 -28.23 -1.09
CA VAL A 74 8.69 -29.38 -0.18
C VAL A 74 7.96 -30.58 -0.78
N ILE A 75 8.69 -31.42 -1.50
CA ILE A 75 8.16 -32.63 -2.14
C ILE A 75 8.40 -33.82 -1.21
N LEU A 76 7.35 -34.59 -0.92
CA LEU A 76 7.40 -35.83 -0.17
C LEU A 76 7.00 -36.97 -1.12
N THR A 77 7.94 -37.82 -1.54
CA THR A 77 7.60 -39.04 -2.31
C THR A 77 7.41 -40.23 -1.39
N GLU A 78 6.80 -41.30 -1.88
CA GLU A 78 6.61 -42.53 -1.09
C GLU A 78 7.90 -43.33 -0.85
N PHE A 79 8.96 -43.02 -1.59
CA PHE A 79 10.24 -43.73 -1.56
C PHE A 79 11.32 -43.01 -0.74
N ASP A 80 11.08 -41.75 -0.35
CA ASP A 80 11.98 -40.99 0.50
C ASP A 80 11.85 -41.41 1.98
N SER A 81 12.95 -41.30 2.72
CA SER A 81 12.95 -41.45 4.19
C SER A 81 12.44 -40.19 4.93
N ASN A 82 11.65 -39.36 4.24
CA ASN A 82 11.19 -38.06 4.73
C ASN A 82 9.90 -38.19 5.54
N MET A 83 9.86 -37.54 6.70
CA MET A 83 8.76 -37.62 7.65
C MET A 83 8.07 -36.27 7.83
N MET A 84 6.74 -36.28 7.81
CA MET A 84 5.91 -35.08 7.98
C MET A 84 4.93 -35.30 9.14
N ILE A 85 5.18 -34.62 10.26
CA ILE A 85 4.30 -34.63 11.43
C ILE A 85 3.44 -33.36 11.39
N TRP A 86 2.14 -33.53 11.17
CA TRP A 86 1.15 -32.46 11.28
C TRP A 86 0.57 -32.44 12.70
N THR A 87 0.50 -31.26 13.31
CA THR A 87 -0.52 -30.98 14.35
C THR A 87 -1.60 -30.13 13.71
N PHE A 88 -2.86 -30.33 14.07
CA PHE A 88 -4.00 -29.54 13.58
C PHE A 88 -4.68 -28.82 14.75
N ASN A 89 -5.35 -27.71 14.42
CA ASN A 89 -6.00 -26.77 15.34
C ASN A 89 -5.03 -26.03 16.31
N ARG A 90 -5.17 -24.70 16.41
CA ARG A 90 -4.32 -23.84 17.26
C ARG A 90 -4.95 -23.47 18.60
N PHE A 91 -6.26 -23.63 18.76
CA PHE A 91 -7.01 -23.08 19.89
C PHE A 91 -7.19 -24.09 21.02
N LEU A 92 -7.65 -23.61 22.18
CA LEU A 92 -7.95 -24.45 23.33
C LEU A 92 -9.35 -25.06 23.13
N THR A 93 -9.42 -26.18 22.40
CA THR A 93 -10.70 -26.72 21.89
C THR A 93 -11.31 -27.83 22.75
N ILE A 94 -12.63 -27.78 22.94
CA ILE A 94 -13.45 -28.77 23.66
C ILE A 94 -14.68 -29.10 22.81
N HIS A 95 -14.73 -30.26 22.15
CA HIS A 95 -15.86 -30.66 21.30
C HIS A 95 -16.19 -32.15 21.46
N ARG A 96 -17.47 -32.55 21.32
CA ARG A 96 -17.83 -33.98 21.28
C ARG A 96 -17.39 -34.65 19.97
N PRO A 97 -16.84 -35.87 20.01
CA PRO A 97 -16.44 -36.63 18.82
C PRO A 97 -17.66 -37.29 18.13
N ASN A 98 -18.62 -36.49 17.67
CA ASN A 98 -19.79 -36.99 16.94
C ASN A 98 -19.43 -37.37 15.49
N CYS A 99 -18.92 -38.60 15.34
CA CYS A 99 -18.82 -39.38 14.09
C CYS A 99 -18.07 -38.70 12.92
N ALA A 100 -16.80 -39.08 12.76
CA ALA A 100 -15.79 -38.50 11.88
C ALA A 100 -15.35 -37.09 12.33
N ASN A 101 -14.18 -37.03 12.96
CA ASN A 101 -13.48 -35.77 13.18
C ASN A 101 -13.31 -35.06 11.81
N PRO A 102 -13.79 -33.81 11.63
CA PRO A 102 -13.86 -33.14 10.33
C PRO A 102 -12.49 -32.82 9.72
N ILE A 103 -11.41 -32.92 10.49
CA ILE A 103 -10.04 -32.87 9.98
C ILE A 103 -9.75 -34.15 9.16
N VAL A 104 -10.13 -35.33 9.67
CA VAL A 104 -9.79 -36.65 9.08
C VAL A 104 -10.38 -36.81 7.68
N SER A 105 -11.58 -36.28 7.42
CA SER A 105 -12.20 -36.31 6.09
C SER A 105 -11.60 -35.29 5.10
N LYS A 106 -10.76 -34.36 5.56
CA LYS A 106 -10.01 -33.41 4.73
C LYS A 106 -8.59 -33.90 4.39
N LEU A 107 -8.00 -34.77 5.21
CA LEU A 107 -6.65 -35.30 4.99
C LEU A 107 -6.56 -36.10 3.69
N ARG A 108 -5.54 -35.82 2.87
CA ARG A 108 -5.24 -36.49 1.60
C ARG A 108 -3.84 -37.10 1.56
N TYR A 109 -2.87 -36.50 2.28
CA TYR A 109 -1.46 -36.89 2.22
C TYR A 109 -0.91 -37.42 3.56
N THR A 110 -1.60 -37.15 4.67
CA THR A 110 -1.25 -37.66 6.01
C THR A 110 -1.47 -39.18 6.15
N LYS A 111 -0.36 -39.94 6.17
CA LYS A 111 -0.36 -41.43 6.24
C LYS A 111 -0.84 -42.03 7.57
N ARG A 112 -0.83 -41.26 8.67
CA ARG A 112 -1.32 -41.67 10.00
C ARG A 112 -1.87 -40.46 10.74
N PHE A 113 -3.07 -40.59 11.31
CA PHE A 113 -3.67 -39.60 12.19
C PHE A 113 -3.65 -40.09 13.64
N LEU A 114 -3.41 -39.18 14.58
CA LEU A 114 -3.43 -39.43 16.01
C LEU A 114 -4.29 -38.34 16.67
N ALA A 115 -5.37 -38.74 17.33
CA ALA A 115 -6.21 -37.87 18.14
C ALA A 115 -6.37 -38.42 19.55
N TRP A 116 -6.71 -37.54 20.49
CA TRP A 116 -7.07 -37.89 21.85
C TRP A 116 -8.53 -37.52 22.09
N GLU A 117 -9.37 -38.51 22.38
CA GLU A 117 -10.82 -38.36 22.45
C GLU A 117 -11.32 -38.54 23.89
N TRP A 118 -12.18 -37.65 24.36
CA TRP A 118 -12.80 -37.74 25.68
C TRP A 118 -14.22 -38.30 25.56
N TYR A 119 -14.39 -39.57 25.96
CA TYR A 119 -15.67 -40.27 25.96
C TYR A 119 -16.29 -40.31 27.38
N PRO A 120 -17.56 -39.90 27.56
CA PRO A 120 -18.22 -39.91 28.88
C PRO A 120 -18.39 -41.31 29.48
N ASP A 121 -18.77 -42.30 28.67
CA ASP A 121 -19.23 -43.63 29.13
C ASP A 121 -18.12 -44.66 29.42
N HIS A 122 -16.84 -44.29 29.34
CA HIS A 122 -15.73 -45.24 29.48
C HIS A 122 -14.73 -44.81 30.56
N THR A 123 -14.08 -45.80 31.19
CA THR A 123 -13.22 -45.69 32.39
C THR A 123 -11.88 -44.95 32.20
N ARG A 124 -11.80 -44.07 31.20
CA ARG A 124 -10.65 -43.25 30.82
C ARG A 124 -10.92 -41.75 30.95
N HIS A 125 -11.64 -41.32 31.99
CA HIS A 125 -11.72 -39.90 32.30
C HIS A 125 -10.31 -39.32 32.50
N LEU A 126 -10.02 -38.18 31.90
CA LEU A 126 -8.78 -37.44 32.14
C LEU A 126 -8.76 -37.00 33.62
N LYS A 127 -7.84 -37.53 34.42
CA LYS A 127 -7.73 -37.16 35.84
C LYS A 127 -7.35 -35.68 35.97
N SER A 128 -7.74 -35.03 37.06
CA SER A 128 -7.42 -33.62 37.34
C SER A 128 -5.91 -33.33 37.20
N SER A 129 -5.06 -34.20 37.74
CA SER A 129 -3.60 -34.12 37.57
C SER A 129 -3.11 -34.29 36.13
N GLN A 130 -3.84 -35.01 35.27
CA GLN A 130 -3.54 -35.11 33.83
C GLN A 130 -4.03 -33.88 33.06
N PHE A 131 -5.19 -33.33 33.40
CA PHE A 131 -5.66 -32.04 32.85
C PHE A 131 -4.69 -30.91 33.23
N VAL A 132 -4.28 -30.83 34.49
CA VAL A 132 -3.28 -29.86 34.97
C VAL A 132 -1.92 -30.08 34.31
N ALA A 133 -1.51 -31.32 34.02
CA ALA A 133 -0.29 -31.59 33.25
C ALA A 133 -0.40 -31.08 31.79
N VAL A 134 -1.49 -31.40 31.08
CA VAL A 134 -1.75 -30.89 29.72
C VAL A 134 -1.79 -29.36 29.69
N MET A 135 -2.47 -28.74 30.67
CA MET A 135 -2.49 -27.27 30.80
C MET A 135 -1.10 -26.68 31.02
N ARG A 136 -0.22 -27.34 31.80
CA ARG A 136 1.18 -26.89 31.99
C ARG A 136 2.00 -27.00 30.70
N GLU A 137 1.90 -28.10 29.96
CA GLU A 137 2.63 -28.28 28.69
C GLU A 137 2.15 -27.30 27.60
N LEU A 138 0.84 -27.11 27.47
CA LEU A 138 0.25 -26.07 26.61
C LEU A 138 0.76 -24.69 27.01
N THR A 139 0.82 -24.40 28.31
CA THR A 139 1.27 -23.11 28.82
C THR A 139 2.77 -22.88 28.59
N ALA A 140 3.61 -23.87 28.87
CA ALA A 140 5.05 -23.83 28.58
C ALA A 140 5.29 -23.63 27.08
N THR A 141 4.45 -24.21 26.23
CA THR A 141 4.48 -24.02 24.77
C THR A 141 4.10 -22.58 24.36
N ILE A 142 3.07 -21.97 24.97
CA ILE A 142 2.70 -20.56 24.74
C ILE A 142 3.85 -19.62 25.14
N VAL A 143 4.48 -19.86 26.29
CA VAL A 143 5.64 -19.09 26.77
C VAL A 143 6.85 -19.26 25.86
N ALA A 144 7.21 -20.50 25.50
CA ALA A 144 8.40 -20.79 24.69
C ALA A 144 8.31 -20.24 23.25
N ARG A 145 7.11 -20.17 22.66
CA ARG A 145 6.88 -19.63 21.31
C ARG A 145 7.07 -18.11 21.21
N ASN A 146 6.98 -17.39 22.32
CA ASN A 146 6.94 -15.93 22.33
C ASN A 146 8.15 -15.35 23.09
N ALA A 147 9.10 -14.74 22.35
CA ALA A 147 10.35 -14.23 22.94
C ALA A 147 10.12 -13.22 24.08
N CYS A 148 9.06 -12.40 23.99
CA CYS A 148 8.66 -11.46 25.04
C CYS A 148 8.11 -12.11 26.32
N MET A 149 7.82 -13.42 26.31
CA MET A 149 7.23 -14.15 27.45
C MET A 149 8.23 -14.92 28.30
N GLN A 150 9.50 -15.03 27.88
CA GLN A 150 10.47 -15.95 28.50
C GLN A 150 10.77 -15.65 29.99
N SER A 151 10.39 -14.47 30.49
CA SER A 151 10.50 -14.06 31.89
C SER A 151 9.23 -14.27 32.73
N ILE A 152 8.14 -14.77 32.15
CA ILE A 152 6.86 -15.01 32.84
C ILE A 152 6.83 -16.43 33.42
N ASP A 153 6.45 -16.53 34.70
CA ASP A 153 6.13 -17.82 35.33
C ASP A 153 4.98 -18.51 34.56
N PRO A 154 5.17 -19.71 33.99
CA PRO A 154 4.11 -20.46 33.33
C PRO A 154 2.82 -20.57 34.17
N LYS A 155 2.91 -20.61 35.50
CA LYS A 155 1.71 -20.64 36.36
C LYS A 155 0.77 -19.45 36.11
N VAL A 156 1.29 -18.26 35.82
CA VAL A 156 0.48 -17.06 35.53
C VAL A 156 -0.36 -17.25 34.27
N VAL A 157 0.24 -17.82 33.22
CA VAL A 157 -0.46 -18.08 31.95
C VAL A 157 -1.44 -19.24 32.11
N THR A 158 -1.14 -20.25 32.94
CA THR A 158 -2.12 -21.29 33.31
C THR A 158 -3.32 -20.70 34.05
N ASP A 159 -3.10 -19.78 35.02
CA ASP A 159 -4.17 -19.05 35.70
C ASP A 159 -5.01 -18.22 34.70
N CYS A 160 -4.40 -17.56 33.71
CA CYS A 160 -5.13 -16.86 32.64
C CYS A 160 -6.03 -17.81 31.82
N CYS A 161 -5.49 -18.94 31.35
CA CYS A 161 -6.24 -19.95 30.60
C CYS A 161 -7.41 -20.52 31.42
N LEU A 162 -7.21 -20.81 32.71
CA LEU A 162 -8.26 -21.30 33.61
C LEU A 162 -9.31 -20.22 33.90
N HIS A 163 -8.91 -18.95 34.06
CA HIS A 163 -9.84 -17.84 34.28
C HIS A 163 -10.69 -17.56 33.03
N GLU A 164 -10.16 -17.76 31.82
CA GLU A 164 -10.94 -17.68 30.59
C GLU A 164 -11.90 -18.87 30.41
N LEU A 165 -11.45 -20.10 30.67
CA LEU A 165 -12.31 -21.28 30.65
C LEU A 165 -13.49 -21.13 31.63
N PHE A 166 -13.22 -20.61 32.82
CA PHE A 166 -14.22 -20.27 33.84
C PHE A 166 -15.21 -19.19 33.37
N GLN A 167 -14.74 -18.11 32.72
CA GLN A 167 -15.61 -17.11 32.10
C GLN A 167 -16.50 -17.73 31.01
N HIS A 168 -15.90 -18.46 30.07
CA HIS A 168 -16.63 -19.09 28.97
C HIS A 168 -17.73 -20.02 29.50
N TYR A 169 -17.42 -20.91 30.46
CA TYR A 169 -18.42 -21.78 31.07
C TYR A 169 -19.50 -21.04 31.88
N SER A 170 -19.12 -19.97 32.59
CA SER A 170 -20.05 -19.14 33.35
C SER A 170 -21.13 -18.52 32.46
N PHE A 171 -20.77 -18.09 31.24
CA PHE A 171 -21.63 -17.23 30.42
C PHE A 171 -22.03 -17.79 29.05
N HIS A 172 -21.61 -19.00 28.64
CA HIS A 172 -21.95 -19.57 27.31
C HIS A 172 -23.46 -19.72 27.00
N LYS A 173 -24.34 -19.58 28.00
CA LYS A 173 -25.82 -19.56 27.86
C LYS A 173 -26.45 -18.20 28.20
N SER A 174 -25.64 -17.18 28.49
CA SER A 174 -26.06 -15.88 28.98
C SER A 174 -25.91 -14.80 27.91
N ILE A 175 -26.81 -13.80 27.95
CA ILE A 175 -26.78 -12.62 27.07
C ILE A 175 -25.47 -11.82 27.25
N ILE A 176 -24.77 -12.00 28.37
CA ILE A 176 -23.51 -11.30 28.68
C ILE A 176 -22.22 -12.09 28.35
N SER A 177 -22.30 -13.21 27.61
CA SER A 177 -21.12 -13.91 27.07
C SER A 177 -20.12 -12.96 26.43
N ASP A 178 -20.65 -12.09 25.57
CA ASP A 178 -19.88 -11.24 24.67
C ASP A 178 -19.31 -10.01 25.41
N TRP A 179 -19.98 -9.58 26.49
CA TRP A 179 -19.48 -8.57 27.41
C TRP A 179 -18.22 -9.08 28.14
N VAL A 180 -18.30 -10.29 28.69
CA VAL A 180 -17.24 -10.85 29.52
C VAL A 180 -16.01 -11.22 28.68
N ALA A 181 -16.20 -11.91 27.55
CA ALA A 181 -15.10 -12.24 26.64
C ALA A 181 -14.30 -11.00 26.20
N ALA A 182 -14.97 -9.84 26.06
CA ALA A 182 -14.34 -8.61 25.61
C ALA A 182 -13.59 -7.82 26.71
N HIS A 183 -13.65 -8.25 27.98
CA HIS A 183 -12.84 -7.72 29.09
C HIS A 183 -11.88 -8.75 29.72
N ALA A 184 -11.67 -9.91 29.09
CA ALA A 184 -10.82 -10.99 29.61
C ALA A 184 -9.46 -10.52 30.18
N SER A 185 -8.74 -9.68 29.43
CA SER A 185 -7.46 -9.08 29.85
C SER A 185 -7.60 -8.11 31.03
N ASN A 186 -8.61 -7.23 31.02
CA ASN A 186 -8.91 -6.35 32.15
C ASN A 186 -9.19 -7.15 33.42
N TYR A 187 -9.91 -8.27 33.33
CA TYR A 187 -10.15 -9.15 34.47
C TYR A 187 -8.86 -9.81 34.97
N TRP A 188 -7.99 -10.32 34.10
CA TRP A 188 -6.70 -10.90 34.51
C TRP A 188 -5.81 -9.88 35.25
N ILE A 189 -5.78 -8.63 34.77
CA ILE A 189 -5.06 -7.51 35.39
C ILE A 189 -5.69 -7.14 36.73
N CYS A 190 -7.01 -6.93 36.77
CA CYS A 190 -7.71 -6.48 37.97
C CYS A 190 -7.68 -7.55 39.08
N ASN A 191 -7.87 -8.82 38.74
CA ASN A 191 -7.75 -9.97 39.68
C ASN A 191 -6.33 -10.10 40.28
N GLY A 192 -5.31 -9.53 39.64
CA GLY A 192 -3.91 -9.77 39.99
C GLY A 192 -3.43 -11.16 39.57
N ILE A 193 -3.92 -11.69 38.45
CA ILE A 193 -3.29 -12.82 37.75
C ILE A 193 -2.06 -12.28 37.01
N LEU A 194 -2.23 -11.20 36.25
CA LEU A 194 -1.14 -10.48 35.60
C LEU A 194 -0.60 -9.39 36.54
N ASN A 195 0.72 -9.38 36.73
CA ASN A 195 1.40 -8.34 37.51
C ASN A 195 1.45 -7.02 36.71
N GLY A 196 1.20 -5.88 37.38
CA GLY A 196 1.19 -4.54 36.77
C GLY A 196 2.53 -4.04 36.20
N GLY A 197 3.58 -4.87 36.19
CA GLY A 197 4.85 -4.61 35.50
C GLY A 197 4.96 -5.26 34.11
N MET A 198 3.94 -6.00 33.64
CA MET A 198 3.93 -6.55 32.28
C MET A 198 3.65 -5.46 31.23
N THR A 199 4.23 -5.62 30.04
CA THR A 199 4.02 -4.67 28.93
C THR A 199 2.65 -4.88 28.27
N LYS A 200 2.10 -3.84 27.64
CA LYS A 200 0.87 -3.96 26.82
C LYS A 200 1.01 -5.02 25.73
N GLU A 201 2.21 -5.16 25.16
CA GLU A 201 2.54 -6.19 24.17
C GLU A 201 2.35 -7.62 24.71
N MET A 202 2.87 -7.92 25.91
CA MET A 202 2.65 -9.23 26.56
C MET A 202 1.15 -9.50 26.76
N ILE A 203 0.42 -8.54 27.33
CA ILE A 203 -1.01 -8.67 27.61
C ILE A 203 -1.80 -8.94 26.30
N ASN A 204 -1.43 -8.25 25.22
CA ASN A 204 -2.04 -8.42 23.90
C ASN A 204 -1.76 -9.80 23.28
N VAL A 205 -0.53 -10.30 23.37
CA VAL A 205 -0.17 -11.64 22.86
C VAL A 205 -0.91 -12.74 23.63
N LEU A 206 -1.02 -12.63 24.97
CA LEU A 206 -1.80 -13.59 25.76
C LEU A 206 -3.28 -13.63 25.35
N TYR A 207 -3.90 -12.48 25.07
CA TYR A 207 -5.29 -12.40 24.59
C TYR A 207 -5.52 -12.85 23.12
N GLN A 208 -4.44 -13.18 22.39
CA GLN A 208 -4.51 -13.76 21.05
C GLN A 208 -4.20 -15.27 21.05
N GLU A 209 -3.21 -15.72 21.84
CA GLU A 209 -2.84 -17.14 21.95
C GLU A 209 -3.77 -17.92 22.90
N ILE A 210 -4.30 -17.28 23.96
CA ILE A 210 -5.35 -17.87 24.81
C ILE A 210 -6.70 -17.53 24.18
N ARG A 211 -7.33 -18.55 23.58
CA ARG A 211 -8.75 -18.55 23.21
C ARG A 211 -9.32 -19.95 23.37
N TRP A 212 -10.42 -20.08 24.09
CA TRP A 212 -11.19 -21.32 24.16
C TRP A 212 -12.28 -21.39 23.09
N GLU A 213 -12.39 -22.55 22.44
CA GLU A 213 -13.52 -22.89 21.57
C GLU A 213 -14.21 -24.13 22.14
N CYS A 214 -15.51 -24.06 22.44
CA CYS A 214 -16.17 -25.07 23.28
C CYS A 214 -17.60 -25.40 22.83
N ASP A 215 -17.89 -26.70 22.65
CA ASP A 215 -19.24 -27.25 22.76
C ASP A 215 -19.74 -27.04 24.19
N GLY A 216 -20.63 -26.06 24.38
CA GLY A 216 -21.18 -25.71 25.69
C GLY A 216 -21.87 -26.88 26.42
N SER A 217 -22.35 -27.88 25.69
CA SER A 217 -22.98 -29.06 26.28
C SER A 217 -21.98 -30.13 26.74
N LEU A 218 -20.77 -30.16 26.17
CA LEU A 218 -19.63 -30.90 26.73
C LEU A 218 -18.98 -30.12 27.88
N LEU A 219 -19.04 -28.79 27.82
CA LEU A 219 -18.49 -27.91 28.85
C LEU A 219 -19.22 -28.05 30.19
N ASP A 220 -20.53 -28.31 30.19
CA ASP A 220 -21.28 -28.71 31.40
C ASP A 220 -20.72 -30.02 32.01
N GLU A 221 -20.50 -31.06 31.19
CA GLU A 221 -19.95 -32.35 31.64
C GLU A 221 -18.53 -32.20 32.22
N ILE A 222 -17.69 -31.36 31.61
CA ILE A 222 -16.34 -31.07 32.14
C ILE A 222 -16.44 -30.39 33.50
N PHE A 223 -17.23 -29.32 33.63
CA PHE A 223 -17.29 -28.58 34.89
C PHE A 223 -17.94 -29.38 36.02
N GLU A 224 -18.93 -30.24 35.72
CA GLU A 224 -19.42 -31.27 36.66
C GLU A 224 -18.30 -32.18 37.19
N VAL A 225 -17.26 -32.48 36.40
CA VAL A 225 -16.11 -33.27 36.86
C VAL A 225 -15.06 -32.40 37.58
N LEU A 226 -14.74 -31.22 37.06
CA LEU A 226 -13.71 -30.33 37.64
C LEU A 226 -14.13 -29.77 39.01
N MET A 227 -15.38 -29.33 39.17
CA MET A 227 -15.86 -28.71 40.42
C MET A 227 -15.98 -29.70 41.59
N LYS A 228 -15.96 -31.02 41.34
CA LYS A 228 -15.89 -32.06 42.38
C LYS A 228 -14.48 -32.26 42.96
N GLN A 229 -13.48 -31.51 42.46
CA GLN A 229 -12.06 -31.73 42.75
C GLN A 229 -11.45 -30.49 43.41
N LYS A 230 -10.64 -30.69 44.46
CA LYS A 230 -10.07 -29.60 45.27
C LYS A 230 -8.99 -28.75 44.57
N GLU A 231 -8.54 -29.17 43.39
CA GLU A 231 -7.40 -28.57 42.69
C GLU A 231 -7.77 -27.31 41.87
N PHE A 232 -9.06 -27.04 41.63
CA PHE A 232 -9.50 -25.94 40.77
C PHE A 232 -9.93 -24.70 41.56
N PRO A 233 -9.54 -23.48 41.13
CA PRO A 233 -9.71 -22.25 41.90
C PRO A 233 -11.11 -21.62 41.76
N PHE A 234 -12.10 -22.32 41.18
CA PHE A 234 -13.40 -21.72 40.82
C PHE A 234 -14.62 -22.51 41.30
N LEU A 235 -15.70 -21.77 41.55
CA LEU A 235 -17.04 -22.29 41.85
C LEU A 235 -18.07 -21.66 40.88
N VAL A 236 -18.99 -22.47 40.36
CA VAL A 236 -20.11 -21.98 39.55
C VAL A 236 -21.42 -22.52 40.12
N VAL A 237 -22.32 -21.62 40.48
CA VAL A 237 -23.64 -21.92 41.06
C VAL A 237 -24.70 -21.76 39.98
N LYS A 238 -25.41 -22.85 39.68
CA LYS A 238 -26.51 -22.94 38.70
C LYS A 238 -27.72 -23.60 39.35
N ASP A 239 -28.92 -23.34 38.81
CA ASP A 239 -30.18 -23.81 39.38
C ASP A 239 -30.19 -25.35 39.54
N ASN A 240 -30.20 -25.82 40.79
CA ASN A 240 -30.23 -27.21 41.27
C ASN A 240 -28.90 -27.99 41.38
N VAL A 241 -27.72 -27.37 41.23
CA VAL A 241 -26.44 -28.05 41.54
C VAL A 241 -25.63 -27.27 42.58
N ILE A 242 -25.47 -27.88 43.76
CA ILE A 242 -24.51 -27.46 44.79
C ILE A 242 -23.61 -28.67 45.06
N HIS A 243 -22.30 -28.53 44.81
CA HIS A 243 -21.33 -29.57 45.15
C HIS A 243 -20.78 -29.33 46.57
N GLU A 244 -21.22 -30.14 47.52
CA GLU A 244 -20.80 -30.04 48.93
C GLU A 244 -19.32 -30.41 49.15
N LYS A 245 -18.42 -29.42 49.05
CA LYS A 245 -17.17 -29.36 49.82
C LYS A 245 -16.53 -27.98 49.80
N TRP A 246 -16.21 -27.45 50.98
CA TRP A 246 -15.41 -26.25 51.10
C TRP A 246 -13.97 -26.49 50.65
N SER A 247 -13.58 -25.72 49.63
CA SER A 247 -12.22 -25.35 49.26
C SER A 247 -12.19 -23.82 49.16
N PRO A 248 -11.08 -23.12 49.41
CA PRO A 248 -11.00 -21.67 49.20
C PRO A 248 -11.07 -21.37 47.69
N TYR A 249 -12.25 -20.98 47.21
CA TYR A 249 -12.47 -20.61 45.82
C TYR A 249 -12.00 -19.16 45.57
N ARG A 250 -11.19 -18.96 44.53
CA ARG A 250 -10.66 -17.66 44.13
C ARG A 250 -11.61 -16.91 43.19
N TRP A 251 -12.38 -17.64 42.39
CA TRP A 251 -13.35 -17.08 41.44
C TRP A 251 -14.73 -17.73 41.63
N ILE A 252 -15.79 -16.92 41.72
CA ILE A 252 -17.16 -17.41 41.89
C ILE A 252 -18.08 -16.82 40.84
N SER A 253 -18.93 -17.66 40.24
CA SER A 253 -20.00 -17.24 39.33
C SER A 253 -21.34 -17.76 39.81
N ILE A 254 -22.35 -16.88 39.85
CA ILE A 254 -23.71 -17.18 40.29
C ILE A 254 -24.66 -16.83 39.14
N SER A 255 -25.30 -17.86 38.58
CA SER A 255 -26.30 -17.72 37.51
C SER A 255 -27.54 -18.53 37.87
N SER A 256 -28.58 -17.84 38.39
CA SER A 256 -29.78 -18.46 38.96
C SER A 256 -31.04 -17.66 38.67
N LYS A 257 -32.17 -18.36 38.62
CA LYS A 257 -33.52 -17.76 38.60
C LYS A 257 -33.94 -17.12 39.91
N LYS A 258 -33.38 -17.51 41.07
CA LYS A 258 -33.79 -17.03 42.40
C LYS A 258 -32.64 -17.04 43.41
N LEU A 259 -31.85 -15.96 43.46
CA LEU A 259 -30.65 -15.88 44.29
C LEU A 259 -30.95 -16.00 45.80
N MET A 260 -32.07 -15.42 46.26
CA MET A 260 -32.51 -15.50 47.67
C MET A 260 -32.75 -16.93 48.17
N LEU A 261 -33.21 -17.86 47.32
CA LEU A 261 -33.44 -19.26 47.74
C LEU A 261 -32.14 -20.06 47.90
N GLN A 262 -31.04 -19.60 47.31
CA GLN A 262 -29.74 -20.25 47.43
C GLN A 262 -28.86 -19.60 48.51
N TYR A 263 -29.04 -18.29 48.80
CA TYR A 263 -28.16 -17.61 49.74
C TYR A 263 -28.22 -18.16 51.17
N ASP A 264 -29.43 -18.43 51.68
CA ASP A 264 -29.64 -19.06 53.00
C ASP A 264 -29.10 -20.49 53.09
N VAL A 265 -28.84 -21.15 51.96
CA VAL A 265 -28.30 -22.51 51.85
C VAL A 265 -26.77 -22.52 51.71
N LEU A 266 -26.17 -21.47 51.13
CA LEU A 266 -24.81 -21.52 50.61
C LEU A 266 -23.70 -21.10 51.58
N GLN A 267 -23.96 -20.14 52.48
CA GLN A 267 -22.97 -19.57 53.42
C GLN A 267 -21.58 -19.30 52.80
N ILE A 268 -21.53 -18.80 51.56
CA ILE A 268 -20.28 -18.54 50.84
C ILE A 268 -19.51 -17.41 51.53
N SER A 269 -18.33 -17.73 52.07
CA SER A 269 -17.39 -16.73 52.54
C SER A 269 -16.58 -16.18 51.38
N LEU A 270 -16.59 -14.86 51.18
CA LEU A 270 -15.78 -14.20 50.14
C LEU A 270 -14.31 -13.95 50.56
N LEU A 271 -13.84 -14.58 51.65
CA LEU A 271 -12.52 -14.33 52.24
C LEU A 271 -11.36 -14.50 51.25
N ASP A 272 -11.38 -15.54 50.41
CA ASP A 272 -10.35 -15.84 49.41
C ASP A 272 -10.74 -15.45 47.97
N VAL A 273 -11.93 -14.86 47.78
CA VAL A 273 -12.51 -14.59 46.46
C VAL A 273 -11.99 -13.27 45.89
N SER A 274 -11.39 -13.32 44.70
CA SER A 274 -10.90 -12.15 43.98
C SER A 274 -11.70 -11.79 42.72
N SER A 275 -12.50 -12.71 42.15
CA SER A 275 -13.54 -12.43 41.14
C SER A 275 -14.89 -12.94 41.59
N LEU A 276 -15.93 -12.09 41.58
CA LEU A 276 -17.33 -12.47 41.75
C LEU A 276 -18.16 -11.99 40.56
N PHE A 277 -18.89 -12.94 39.98
CA PHE A 277 -19.82 -12.72 38.88
C PHE A 277 -21.24 -13.09 39.32
N VAL A 278 -22.21 -12.21 39.08
CA VAL A 278 -23.63 -12.45 39.35
C VAL A 278 -24.45 -12.06 38.12
N ALA A 279 -25.14 -13.03 37.52
CA ALA A 279 -25.99 -12.81 36.35
C ALA A 279 -27.36 -13.46 36.56
N LEU A 280 -28.37 -12.62 36.77
CA LEU A 280 -29.75 -13.08 36.98
C LEU A 280 -30.50 -13.21 35.65
N GLU A 281 -31.51 -14.09 35.60
CA GLU A 281 -32.42 -14.11 34.45
C GLU A 281 -33.24 -12.83 34.34
N LYS A 282 -33.44 -12.37 33.10
CA LYS A 282 -34.26 -11.20 32.77
C LYS A 282 -35.70 -11.41 33.22
N SER A 283 -36.08 -10.76 34.32
CA SER A 283 -37.44 -10.74 34.86
C SER A 283 -38.06 -9.34 34.78
N ASN A 284 -39.38 -9.24 35.00
CA ASN A 284 -40.07 -7.95 35.10
C ASN A 284 -39.88 -7.27 36.47
N SER A 285 -39.19 -7.93 37.41
CA SER A 285 -38.97 -7.49 38.79
C SER A 285 -37.57 -7.93 39.23
N PRO A 286 -36.51 -7.15 38.92
CA PRO A 286 -35.13 -7.52 39.24
C PRO A 286 -34.96 -7.76 40.75
N GLN A 287 -34.14 -8.75 41.10
CA GLN A 287 -34.06 -9.24 42.48
C GLN A 287 -33.02 -8.46 43.28
N GLY A 288 -33.38 -8.07 44.51
CA GLY A 288 -32.46 -7.47 45.46
C GLY A 288 -31.28 -8.39 45.75
N LEU A 289 -30.06 -7.82 45.74
CA LEU A 289 -28.87 -8.51 46.22
C LEU A 289 -28.93 -8.65 47.75
N PRO A 290 -28.78 -9.85 48.33
CA PRO A 290 -28.78 -9.99 49.78
C PRO A 290 -27.59 -9.24 50.37
N ASN A 291 -27.84 -8.32 51.32
CA ASN A 291 -26.81 -7.47 51.93
C ASN A 291 -25.60 -8.23 52.46
N LYS A 292 -25.81 -9.49 52.87
CA LYS A 292 -24.77 -10.39 53.38
C LYS A 292 -23.82 -10.95 52.31
N LEU A 293 -24.18 -10.90 51.03
CA LEU A 293 -23.39 -11.49 49.93
C LEU A 293 -21.92 -11.04 49.93
N PHE A 294 -21.66 -9.82 50.41
CA PHE A 294 -20.33 -9.23 50.44
C PHE A 294 -19.65 -9.32 51.81
N GLU A 295 -20.26 -9.95 52.83
CA GLU A 295 -19.62 -10.17 54.14
C GLU A 295 -18.24 -10.84 53.95
N HIS A 296 -17.20 -10.21 54.52
CA HIS A 296 -15.80 -10.62 54.40
C HIS A 296 -15.15 -10.53 53.00
N GLY A 297 -15.78 -9.88 52.01
CA GLY A 297 -15.29 -9.67 50.63
C GLY A 297 -14.03 -8.80 50.45
N SER A 298 -13.17 -8.73 51.47
CA SER A 298 -11.99 -7.85 51.54
C SER A 298 -10.94 -8.06 50.44
N ASN A 299 -10.91 -9.25 49.84
CA ASN A 299 -10.02 -9.61 48.72
C ASN A 299 -10.64 -9.43 47.33
N LEU A 300 -11.92 -9.03 47.24
CA LEU A 300 -12.62 -8.91 45.97
C LEU A 300 -12.05 -7.77 45.13
N ALA A 301 -11.53 -8.11 43.95
CA ALA A 301 -10.88 -7.19 43.03
C ALA A 301 -11.65 -7.01 41.71
N VAL A 302 -12.50 -7.98 41.35
CA VAL A 302 -13.39 -7.94 40.19
C VAL A 302 -14.82 -8.24 40.62
N LEU A 303 -15.76 -7.35 40.30
CA LEU A 303 -17.19 -7.54 40.47
C LEU A 303 -17.93 -7.26 39.16
N THR A 304 -18.75 -8.21 38.71
CA THR A 304 -19.67 -8.03 37.57
C THR A 304 -21.08 -8.42 37.98
N LEU A 305 -22.04 -7.49 37.82
CA LEU A 305 -23.45 -7.66 38.14
C LEU A 305 -24.31 -7.46 36.88
N SER A 306 -25.25 -8.36 36.62
CA SER A 306 -26.25 -8.23 35.54
C SER A 306 -27.66 -8.55 36.05
N TYR A 307 -28.64 -7.71 35.68
CA TYR A 307 -30.06 -7.78 36.08
C TYR A 307 -30.32 -7.77 37.61
N CYS A 308 -29.41 -7.19 38.40
CA CYS A 308 -29.49 -7.12 39.86
C CYS A 308 -30.15 -5.82 40.35
N ALA A 309 -30.92 -5.88 41.44
CA ALA A 309 -31.37 -4.70 42.18
C ALA A 309 -30.53 -4.49 43.45
N PHE A 310 -30.23 -3.24 43.81
CA PHE A 310 -29.59 -2.88 45.08
C PHE A 310 -29.73 -1.37 45.39
N ASN A 311 -29.47 -0.96 46.63
CA ASN A 311 -29.44 0.45 47.00
C ASN A 311 -28.24 1.16 46.33
N PHE A 312 -28.49 2.24 45.59
CA PHE A 312 -27.46 2.98 44.83
C PHE A 312 -26.75 4.06 45.68
N VAL A 313 -27.32 4.43 46.83
CA VAL A 313 -26.75 5.37 47.81
C VAL A 313 -25.79 4.61 48.75
N GLU A 314 -26.20 3.42 49.18
CA GLU A 314 -25.38 2.50 49.99
C GLU A 314 -25.31 1.10 49.34
N PRO A 315 -24.44 0.89 48.33
CA PRO A 315 -24.26 -0.42 47.70
C PRO A 315 -23.71 -1.45 48.69
N PRO A 316 -24.16 -2.71 48.66
CA PRO A 316 -23.77 -3.70 49.68
C PRO A 316 -22.28 -4.09 49.64
N PHE A 317 -21.58 -3.81 48.52
CA PHE A 317 -20.14 -3.98 48.37
C PHE A 317 -19.29 -2.76 48.81
N LEU A 318 -19.92 -1.62 49.13
CA LEU A 318 -19.26 -0.32 49.32
C LEU A 318 -18.13 -0.34 50.37
N HIS A 319 -18.42 -0.89 51.55
CA HIS A 319 -17.48 -0.96 52.67
C HIS A 319 -16.71 -2.29 52.74
N GLN A 320 -17.30 -3.37 52.21
CA GLN A 320 -16.77 -4.72 52.34
C GLN A 320 -15.65 -5.03 51.32
N CYS A 321 -15.65 -4.37 50.16
CA CYS A 321 -14.77 -4.68 49.02
C CYS A 321 -13.77 -3.54 48.73
N PRO A 322 -12.87 -3.15 49.67
CA PRO A 322 -11.95 -2.03 49.48
C PRO A 322 -10.87 -2.25 48.42
N ARG A 323 -10.65 -3.50 47.98
CA ARG A 323 -9.66 -3.88 46.95
C ARG A 323 -10.21 -3.89 45.53
N LEU A 324 -11.44 -3.44 45.31
CA LEU A 324 -12.11 -3.50 44.01
C LEU A 324 -11.37 -2.67 42.94
N ARG A 325 -11.05 -3.30 41.80
CA ARG A 325 -10.38 -2.69 40.65
C ARG A 325 -11.22 -2.70 39.38
N PHE A 326 -12.10 -3.67 39.21
CA PHE A 326 -13.09 -3.74 38.12
C PHE A 326 -14.50 -3.74 38.70
N LEU A 327 -15.35 -2.82 38.23
CA LEU A 327 -16.78 -2.83 38.50
C LEU A 327 -17.55 -2.79 37.17
N GLY A 328 -18.23 -3.90 36.86
CA GLY A 328 -19.11 -4.04 35.70
C GLY A 328 -20.58 -4.15 36.09
N LEU A 329 -21.45 -3.35 35.47
CA LEU A 329 -22.89 -3.32 35.74
C LEU A 329 -23.69 -3.35 34.43
N ASP A 330 -24.58 -4.33 34.26
CA ASP A 330 -25.55 -4.39 33.16
C ASP A 330 -26.98 -4.46 33.69
N ARG A 331 -27.84 -3.54 33.22
CA ARG A 331 -29.30 -3.52 33.49
C ARG A 331 -29.66 -3.65 34.97
N CYS A 332 -28.82 -3.11 35.84
CA CYS A 332 -29.06 -3.09 37.28
C CYS A 332 -29.95 -1.91 37.67
N THR A 333 -30.71 -2.06 38.76
CA THR A 333 -31.76 -1.11 39.16
C THR A 333 -31.63 -0.69 40.62
N HIS A 334 -32.06 0.54 40.92
CA HIS A 334 -32.12 1.02 42.29
C HIS A 334 -33.24 0.31 43.08
N GLU A 335 -32.91 -0.16 44.29
CA GLU A 335 -33.86 -0.69 45.27
C GLU A 335 -34.18 0.37 46.35
N ASN A 336 -35.48 0.69 46.52
CA ASN A 336 -35.96 1.79 47.34
C ASN A 336 -36.11 1.42 48.84
N THR A 337 -35.03 0.94 49.47
CA THR A 337 -35.06 0.41 50.85
C THR A 337 -34.67 1.44 51.93
N SER A 338 -35.56 2.41 52.15
CA SER A 338 -35.60 3.35 53.29
C SER A 338 -34.47 4.40 53.42
N GLU A 339 -34.51 5.23 54.46
CA GLU A 339 -34.00 6.61 54.45
C GLU A 339 -32.57 6.78 55.00
N GLY A 340 -31.77 7.61 54.32
CA GLY A 340 -30.97 8.64 55.01
C GLY A 340 -29.68 8.23 55.72
N GLY A 341 -28.84 7.40 55.10
CA GLY A 341 -27.43 7.25 55.50
C GLY A 341 -26.63 8.56 55.37
N ASN A 342 -25.65 8.78 56.24
CA ASN A 342 -24.83 10.00 56.25
C ASN A 342 -23.70 9.97 55.20
N SER A 343 -23.10 11.13 54.95
CA SER A 343 -22.04 11.34 53.95
C SER A 343 -20.69 10.68 54.32
N GLU A 344 -20.61 9.35 54.23
CA GLU A 344 -19.38 8.58 54.50
C GLU A 344 -18.56 8.20 53.25
N GLU A 345 -17.37 7.66 53.50
CA GLU A 345 -16.24 7.56 52.57
C GLU A 345 -16.32 6.33 51.65
N TRP A 346 -16.44 6.55 50.33
CA TRP A 346 -16.61 5.49 49.32
C TRP A 346 -15.30 4.76 48.97
N LYS A 347 -14.75 4.03 49.96
CA LYS A 347 -13.39 3.46 49.95
C LYS A 347 -13.08 2.54 48.76
N CYS A 348 -14.04 1.79 48.26
CA CYS A 348 -13.84 0.89 47.11
C CYS A 348 -13.51 1.64 45.79
N LEU A 349 -13.91 2.90 45.64
CA LEU A 349 -13.66 3.68 44.41
C LEU A 349 -12.19 4.07 44.23
N HIS A 350 -11.41 4.19 45.31
CA HIS A 350 -10.01 4.63 45.24
C HIS A 350 -9.09 3.66 44.50
N ASN A 351 -9.42 2.36 44.49
CA ASN A 351 -8.64 1.33 43.81
C ASN A 351 -9.18 0.97 42.42
N LEU A 352 -10.25 1.63 41.97
CA LEU A 352 -10.93 1.30 40.72
C LEU A 352 -10.08 1.70 39.50
N TRP A 353 -9.83 0.73 38.62
CA TRP A 353 -9.11 0.88 37.35
C TRP A 353 -10.06 0.84 36.16
N VAL A 354 -11.12 0.03 36.23
CA VAL A 354 -12.11 -0.13 35.17
C VAL A 354 -13.52 0.03 35.73
N LEU A 355 -14.30 0.92 35.11
CA LEU A 355 -15.72 1.10 35.37
C LEU A 355 -16.52 0.93 34.07
N ASP A 356 -17.42 -0.05 34.07
CA ASP A 356 -18.28 -0.37 32.93
C ASP A 356 -19.75 -0.36 33.36
N ILE A 357 -20.53 0.60 32.83
CA ILE A 357 -21.93 0.82 33.18
C ILE A 357 -22.79 0.73 31.91
N ARG A 358 -23.65 -0.29 31.85
CA ARG A 358 -24.52 -0.58 30.70
C ARG A 358 -25.98 -0.57 31.12
N TYR A 359 -26.79 0.26 30.47
CA TYR A 359 -28.25 0.34 30.68
C TYR A 359 -28.68 0.41 32.17
N THR A 360 -27.85 1.03 33.00
CA THR A 360 -27.95 1.07 34.47
C THR A 360 -27.91 2.54 34.91
N GLU A 361 -29.03 3.13 35.30
CA GLU A 361 -29.16 4.58 35.50
C GLU A 361 -28.59 5.11 36.83
N TRP A 362 -27.40 4.64 37.21
CA TRP A 362 -26.71 5.09 38.42
C TRP A 362 -26.08 6.48 38.22
N ASN A 363 -26.90 7.50 38.44
CA ASN A 363 -26.50 8.90 38.26
C ASN A 363 -25.44 9.37 39.29
N GLU A 364 -25.40 8.78 40.49
CA GLU A 364 -24.51 9.21 41.59
C GLU A 364 -23.04 8.79 41.40
N ILE A 365 -22.77 7.54 41.00
CA ILE A 365 -21.39 7.07 40.75
C ILE A 365 -20.70 7.88 39.65
N LEU A 366 -21.48 8.44 38.73
CA LEU A 366 -21.04 9.36 37.66
C LEU A 366 -21.06 10.85 38.06
N CYS A 367 -21.22 11.21 39.33
CA CYS A 367 -21.12 12.60 39.76
C CYS A 367 -19.67 13.00 40.09
N GLY A 368 -19.31 14.27 39.85
CA GLY A 368 -17.93 14.76 39.98
C GLY A 368 -17.25 14.41 41.32
N ARG A 369 -17.98 14.45 42.44
CA ARG A 369 -17.47 14.10 43.77
C ARG A 369 -17.03 12.63 43.90
N LYS A 370 -17.64 11.70 43.16
CA LYS A 370 -17.23 10.29 43.15
C LYS A 370 -16.09 10.05 42.15
N LEU A 371 -16.11 10.75 41.01
CA LEU A 371 -15.01 10.71 40.03
C LEU A 371 -13.68 11.20 40.63
N ASP A 372 -13.72 12.18 41.54
CA ASP A 372 -12.55 12.64 42.31
C ASP A 372 -11.92 11.52 43.18
N LEU A 373 -12.69 10.51 43.59
CA LEU A 373 -12.18 9.37 44.35
C LEU A 373 -11.51 8.34 43.43
N MET A 374 -12.00 8.20 42.20
CA MET A 374 -11.53 7.24 41.17
C MET A 374 -10.26 7.71 40.44
N ALA A 375 -9.27 8.24 41.17
CA ALA A 375 -8.07 8.82 40.57
C ALA A 375 -7.28 7.84 39.67
N ASN A 376 -7.33 6.53 39.98
CA ASN A 376 -6.62 5.46 39.28
C ASN A 376 -7.37 4.89 38.06
N LEU A 377 -8.49 5.48 37.62
CA LEU A 377 -9.33 4.91 36.56
C LEU A 377 -8.67 5.04 35.17
N THR A 378 -8.38 3.90 34.54
CA THR A 378 -7.75 3.81 33.21
C THR A 378 -8.75 3.52 32.09
N GLU A 379 -9.87 2.85 32.37
CA GLU A 379 -10.97 2.61 31.42
C GLU A 379 -12.34 2.99 31.99
N LEU A 380 -13.10 3.78 31.22
CA LEU A 380 -14.49 4.13 31.50
C LEU A 380 -15.36 3.78 30.28
N ASN A 381 -16.28 2.82 30.45
CA ASN A 381 -17.29 2.47 29.46
C ASN A 381 -18.69 2.85 29.99
N ILE A 382 -19.44 3.59 29.19
CA ILE A 382 -20.84 3.95 29.46
C ILE A 382 -21.67 3.58 28.23
N GLU A 383 -22.56 2.60 28.38
CA GLU A 383 -23.48 2.17 27.33
C GLU A 383 -24.93 2.40 27.76
N GLY A 384 -25.78 2.94 26.88
CA GLY A 384 -27.21 3.07 27.16
C GLY A 384 -27.64 4.27 28.00
N VAL A 385 -26.75 4.85 28.83
CA VAL A 385 -27.16 5.78 29.92
C VAL A 385 -26.85 7.25 29.65
N ARG A 386 -25.61 7.58 29.25
CA ARG A 386 -25.18 8.96 28.98
C ARG A 386 -24.85 9.13 27.50
N CYS A 387 -25.17 10.30 26.95
CA CYS A 387 -24.65 10.74 25.66
C CYS A 387 -23.29 11.45 25.81
N TRP A 388 -22.59 11.63 24.69
CA TRP A 388 -21.27 12.26 24.58
C TRP A 388 -21.12 13.61 25.29
N GLN A 389 -22.21 14.35 25.50
CA GLN A 389 -22.20 15.62 26.24
C GLN A 389 -21.59 15.48 27.66
N TYR A 390 -21.70 14.30 28.26
CA TYR A 390 -21.16 13.98 29.59
C TYR A 390 -19.63 14.14 29.71
N ILE A 391 -18.89 14.13 28.60
CA ILE A 391 -17.44 14.40 28.56
C ILE A 391 -17.10 15.76 29.20
N SER A 392 -18.01 16.74 29.14
CA SER A 392 -17.86 18.03 29.82
C SER A 392 -17.72 17.91 31.35
N GLN A 393 -18.36 16.92 31.98
CA GLN A 393 -18.26 16.68 33.42
C GLN A 393 -16.96 15.96 33.83
N LEU A 394 -16.23 15.42 32.85
CA LEU A 394 -14.92 14.81 33.06
C LEU A 394 -13.76 15.83 33.03
N GLN A 395 -14.03 17.12 32.77
CA GLN A 395 -12.98 18.15 32.69
C GLN A 395 -12.30 18.37 34.05
N GLY A 396 -10.99 18.15 34.13
CA GLY A 396 -10.22 18.24 35.38
C GLY A 396 -10.43 17.04 36.32
N LYS A 397 -10.75 15.87 35.75
CA LYS A 397 -11.05 14.60 36.45
C LYS A 397 -10.44 13.45 35.64
N LEU A 398 -10.09 12.33 36.29
CA LEU A 398 -9.59 11.12 35.63
C LEU A 398 -8.42 11.39 34.64
N PRO A 399 -7.30 11.99 35.09
CA PRO A 399 -6.17 12.35 34.21
C PRO A 399 -5.45 11.12 33.62
N ASP A 400 -5.54 9.97 34.30
CA ASP A 400 -4.88 8.71 33.92
C ASP A 400 -5.71 7.82 32.97
N LEU A 401 -6.86 8.33 32.50
CA LEU A 401 -7.78 7.63 31.63
C LEU A 401 -7.17 7.37 30.24
N GLN A 402 -7.01 6.08 29.91
CA GLN A 402 -6.43 5.59 28.64
C GLN A 402 -7.51 5.22 27.62
N LYS A 403 -8.71 4.83 28.08
CA LYS A 403 -9.81 4.40 27.22
C LYS A 403 -11.12 4.99 27.69
N LEU A 404 -11.80 5.74 26.81
CA LEU A 404 -13.11 6.33 27.07
C LEU A 404 -14.10 5.87 26.01
N ARG A 405 -15.20 5.28 26.46
CA ARG A 405 -16.31 4.84 25.60
C ARG A 405 -17.62 5.39 26.15
N ILE A 406 -18.37 6.10 25.31
CA ILE A 406 -19.72 6.58 25.65
C ILE A 406 -20.60 6.28 24.45
N ILE A 407 -21.36 5.18 24.51
CA ILE A 407 -22.01 4.56 23.34
C ILE A 407 -23.51 4.33 23.55
N ASN A 408 -24.25 4.24 22.45
CA ASN A 408 -25.68 3.86 22.43
C ASN A 408 -26.58 4.59 23.45
N PRO A 409 -26.52 5.93 23.60
CA PRO A 409 -27.34 6.64 24.60
C PRO A 409 -28.85 6.44 24.38
N SER A 410 -29.59 6.09 25.44
CA SER A 410 -31.06 6.01 25.39
C SER A 410 -31.74 7.38 25.51
N HIS A 411 -31.03 8.38 26.05
CA HIS A 411 -31.53 9.75 26.23
C HIS A 411 -30.89 10.70 25.22
N GLN A 412 -31.71 11.49 24.53
CA GLN A 412 -31.22 12.47 23.57
C GLN A 412 -30.42 13.61 24.22
N GLY A 413 -29.39 14.09 23.53
CA GLY A 413 -28.61 15.23 23.95
C GLY A 413 -29.41 16.54 23.91
N LYS A 414 -29.28 17.39 24.94
CA LYS A 414 -29.95 18.70 24.95
C LYS A 414 -29.20 19.67 24.03
N THR A 415 -29.88 20.23 23.04
CA THR A 415 -29.35 21.23 22.10
C THR A 415 -29.16 22.62 22.74
N SER A 416 -28.17 22.73 23.63
CA SER A 416 -27.65 24.01 24.13
C SER A 416 -26.35 24.39 23.40
N ALA A 417 -26.36 25.51 22.68
CA ALA A 417 -25.17 26.01 22.00
C ALA A 417 -24.13 26.52 23.02
N GLY A 418 -23.00 25.83 23.13
CA GLY A 418 -21.91 26.20 24.05
C GLY A 418 -21.15 25.00 24.63
N TYR A 419 -20.52 24.19 23.77
CA TYR A 419 -19.70 23.07 24.25
C TYR A 419 -18.35 23.54 24.82
N CYS A 420 -17.93 22.93 25.93
CA CYS A 420 -16.72 23.31 26.66
C CYS A 420 -15.46 23.07 25.82
N SER A 421 -14.65 24.11 25.65
CA SER A 421 -13.47 24.13 24.77
C SER A 421 -12.28 23.30 25.25
N ASN A 422 -12.33 22.77 26.48
CA ASN A 422 -11.16 22.20 27.19
C ASN A 422 -11.35 20.76 27.73
N SER A 423 -12.45 20.06 27.42
CA SER A 423 -12.81 18.79 28.10
C SER A 423 -11.81 17.62 27.98
N PHE A 424 -10.88 17.68 27.01
CA PHE A 424 -9.81 16.69 26.81
C PHE A 424 -8.41 17.21 27.24
N ALA A 425 -8.29 18.45 27.70
CA ALA A 425 -6.99 19.11 27.92
C ALA A 425 -6.14 18.47 29.03
N ASP A 426 -6.77 17.71 29.93
CA ASP A 426 -6.16 16.91 30.98
C ASP A 426 -6.03 15.41 30.63
N LYS A 427 -6.60 14.98 29.50
CA LYS A 427 -6.63 13.57 29.04
C LYS A 427 -5.42 13.20 28.19
N THR A 428 -4.23 13.55 28.66
CA THR A 428 -2.98 13.37 27.91
C THR A 428 -2.58 11.91 27.70
N LYS A 429 -3.14 10.97 28.50
CA LYS A 429 -2.92 9.52 28.37
C LYS A 429 -4.00 8.78 27.57
N LEU A 430 -5.01 9.48 27.02
CA LEU A 430 -6.11 8.86 26.29
C LEU A 430 -5.62 8.31 24.94
N GLU A 431 -5.68 6.99 24.78
CA GLU A 431 -5.27 6.23 23.59
C GLU A 431 -6.47 5.85 22.71
N ILE A 432 -7.63 5.56 23.31
CA ILE A 432 -8.83 5.07 22.63
C ILE A 432 -10.05 5.92 23.01
N LEU A 433 -10.75 6.44 21.99
CA LEU A 433 -12.04 7.13 22.12
C LEU A 433 -13.10 6.50 21.23
N ASP A 434 -14.20 6.08 21.84
CA ASP A 434 -15.35 5.49 21.16
C ASP A 434 -16.62 6.27 21.51
N LEU A 435 -17.26 6.85 20.49
CA LEU A 435 -18.50 7.60 20.61
C LEU A 435 -19.64 6.96 19.81
N SER A 436 -19.54 5.67 19.49
CA SER A 436 -20.46 4.99 18.59
C SER A 436 -21.93 5.09 19.01
N GLY A 437 -22.82 5.32 18.04
CA GLY A 437 -24.26 5.46 18.26
C GLY A 437 -24.72 6.79 18.87
N ASN A 438 -23.84 7.80 19.03
CA ASN A 438 -24.25 9.15 19.45
C ASN A 438 -24.92 9.92 18.30
N LYS A 439 -26.16 9.54 17.98
CA LYS A 439 -26.93 10.06 16.82
C LYS A 439 -27.15 11.57 16.84
N ASP A 440 -27.20 12.21 18.01
CA ASP A 440 -27.39 13.67 18.14
C ASP A 440 -26.08 14.49 18.06
N MET A 441 -24.93 13.86 17.78
CA MET A 441 -23.63 14.55 17.74
C MET A 441 -23.40 15.22 16.38
N ASN A 442 -23.73 16.50 16.24
CA ASN A 442 -23.57 17.23 14.96
C ASN A 442 -22.10 17.51 14.57
N SER A 443 -21.19 17.61 15.54
CA SER A 443 -19.77 17.91 15.32
C SER A 443 -18.88 17.34 16.43
N LEU A 444 -17.59 17.12 16.12
CA LEU A 444 -16.61 16.63 17.09
C LEU A 444 -16.15 17.76 18.06
N PRO A 445 -15.85 17.46 19.33
CA PRO A 445 -15.33 18.44 20.28
C PRO A 445 -13.97 19.02 19.82
N ALA A 446 -13.87 20.34 19.66
CA ALA A 446 -12.62 21.01 19.28
C ALA A 446 -11.47 20.78 20.29
N SER A 447 -11.81 20.50 21.55
CA SER A 447 -10.89 20.08 22.61
C SER A 447 -10.13 18.79 22.27
N LEU A 448 -10.62 17.92 21.38
CA LEU A 448 -9.94 16.69 20.97
C LEU A 448 -8.54 16.96 20.37
N SER A 449 -8.29 18.18 19.88
CA SER A 449 -6.96 18.71 19.53
C SER A 449 -5.89 18.61 20.64
N THR A 450 -6.28 18.35 21.89
CA THR A 450 -5.38 18.24 23.05
C THR A 450 -5.10 16.80 23.49
N ALA A 451 -5.83 15.80 22.97
CA ALA A 451 -5.63 14.38 23.26
C ALA A 451 -4.43 13.82 22.45
N SER A 452 -3.21 14.23 22.82
CA SER A 452 -1.97 13.99 22.05
C SER A 452 -1.51 12.53 21.95
N SER A 453 -2.17 11.61 22.64
CA SER A 453 -1.85 10.18 22.65
C SER A 453 -2.90 9.32 21.97
N LEU A 454 -3.95 9.92 21.37
CA LEU A 454 -5.06 9.17 20.80
C LEU A 454 -4.61 8.40 19.56
N GLU A 455 -4.60 7.08 19.62
CA GLU A 455 -4.27 6.18 18.51
C GLU A 455 -5.52 5.63 17.82
N VAL A 456 -6.67 5.53 18.50
CA VAL A 456 -7.92 4.97 17.95
C VAL A 456 -9.11 5.91 18.17
N LEU A 457 -9.85 6.19 17.09
CA LEU A 457 -11.12 6.94 17.11
C LEU A 457 -12.22 6.16 16.38
N VAL A 458 -13.34 5.91 17.06
CA VAL A 458 -14.50 5.18 16.51
C VAL A 458 -15.76 6.04 16.62
N LEU A 459 -16.45 6.24 15.48
CA LEU A 459 -17.64 7.07 15.33
C LEU A 459 -18.83 6.30 14.70
N ASP A 460 -18.77 4.98 14.70
CA ASP A 460 -19.75 4.08 14.07
C ASP A 460 -21.19 4.41 14.54
N GLY A 461 -22.11 4.68 13.60
CA GLY A 461 -23.50 5.06 13.89
C GLY A 461 -23.74 6.49 14.40
N CYS A 462 -22.77 7.40 14.34
CA CYS A 462 -22.94 8.83 14.71
C CYS A 462 -23.69 9.63 13.63
N ALA A 463 -24.93 9.24 13.33
CA ALA A 463 -25.71 9.71 12.18
C ALA A 463 -25.81 11.24 12.03
N GLY A 464 -25.89 12.00 13.13
CA GLY A 464 -25.99 13.46 13.11
C GLY A 464 -24.72 14.21 12.70
N LEU A 465 -23.54 13.57 12.64
CA LEU A 465 -22.29 14.24 12.29
C LEU A 465 -22.35 14.82 10.88
N GLU A 466 -22.23 16.14 10.74
CA GLU A 466 -22.23 16.80 9.42
C GLU A 466 -20.84 16.77 8.78
N ASN A 467 -19.80 17.01 9.58
CA ASN A 467 -18.41 17.09 9.12
C ASN A 467 -17.46 16.46 10.16
N VAL A 468 -16.54 15.60 9.69
CA VAL A 468 -15.39 15.10 10.48
C VAL A 468 -14.13 15.78 9.96
N VAL A 469 -13.56 16.71 10.73
CA VAL A 469 -12.29 17.37 10.42
C VAL A 469 -11.41 17.31 11.67
N LEU A 470 -10.29 16.59 11.60
CA LEU A 470 -9.40 16.42 12.75
C LEU A 470 -8.41 17.59 12.89
N PRO A 471 -8.23 18.16 14.10
CA PRO A 471 -7.25 19.22 14.31
C PRO A 471 -5.80 18.73 14.18
N ASN A 472 -4.92 19.54 13.59
CA ASN A 472 -3.54 19.19 13.21
C ASN A 472 -2.67 18.55 14.32
N LYS A 473 -2.95 18.84 15.60
CA LYS A 473 -2.25 18.19 16.74
C LYS A 473 -2.63 16.72 16.90
N LEU A 474 -3.94 16.44 16.90
CA LEU A 474 -4.51 15.09 17.04
C LEU A 474 -4.09 14.17 15.90
N ALA A 475 -3.97 14.72 14.68
CA ALA A 475 -3.53 13.98 13.52
C ALA A 475 -2.17 13.28 13.74
N SER A 476 -1.25 13.87 14.51
CA SER A 476 0.08 13.31 14.73
C SER A 476 0.13 11.99 15.53
N SER A 477 -0.95 11.61 16.23
CA SER A 477 -1.02 10.37 17.03
C SER A 477 -1.89 9.26 16.40
N LEU A 478 -2.92 9.62 15.62
CA LEU A 478 -3.96 8.67 15.22
C LEU A 478 -3.45 7.57 14.27
N ARG A 479 -3.72 6.30 14.62
CA ARG A 479 -3.41 5.10 13.84
C ARG A 479 -4.61 4.43 13.19
N SER A 480 -5.78 4.52 13.83
CA SER A 480 -6.97 3.78 13.45
C SER A 480 -8.21 4.69 13.49
N PHE A 481 -8.97 4.72 12.39
CA PHE A 481 -10.24 5.45 12.29
C PHE A 481 -11.36 4.54 11.76
N SER A 482 -12.53 4.57 12.39
CA SER A 482 -13.73 3.86 11.93
C SER A 482 -14.97 4.77 11.96
N PHE A 483 -15.74 4.74 10.87
CA PHE A 483 -17.09 5.30 10.79
C PHE A 483 -17.99 4.40 9.92
N ASP A 484 -18.67 3.48 10.59
CA ASP A 484 -19.68 2.58 10.02
C ASP A 484 -21.09 3.15 10.24
N GLY A 485 -21.70 3.70 9.19
CA GLY A 485 -23.00 4.36 9.21
C GLY A 485 -24.17 3.46 9.59
N TYR A 486 -24.07 2.15 9.29
CA TYR A 486 -25.08 1.15 9.67
C TYR A 486 -25.28 1.01 11.19
N GLY A 487 -24.33 1.48 11.99
CA GLY A 487 -24.43 1.53 13.45
C GLY A 487 -23.15 1.12 14.17
N PRO A 488 -23.12 1.23 15.50
CA PRO A 488 -22.04 0.67 16.32
C PRO A 488 -21.79 -0.80 16.00
N ALA A 489 -20.51 -1.19 15.99
CA ALA A 489 -20.15 -2.60 16.03
C ALA A 489 -20.65 -3.25 17.33
N LEU A 490 -21.46 -4.31 17.18
CA LEU A 490 -21.91 -5.14 18.28
C LEU A 490 -20.71 -5.90 18.84
N ARG A 491 -20.54 -5.91 20.17
CA ARG A 491 -19.59 -6.79 20.89
C ARG A 491 -18.09 -6.44 20.77
N TRP A 492 -17.70 -5.38 20.05
CA TRP A 492 -16.30 -4.95 20.01
C TRP A 492 -15.92 -4.05 21.20
N ILE A 493 -14.86 -4.42 21.93
CA ILE A 493 -14.27 -3.65 23.07
C ILE A 493 -12.73 -3.74 23.09
N SER A 494 -12.10 -4.07 21.96
CA SER A 494 -10.66 -4.40 21.87
C SER A 494 -9.74 -3.27 22.36
N ILE A 495 -8.55 -3.66 22.83
CA ILE A 495 -7.48 -2.75 23.28
C ILE A 495 -6.56 -2.35 22.11
N VAL A 496 -6.64 -3.01 20.94
CA VAL A 496 -5.52 -3.02 19.96
C VAL A 496 -5.89 -2.72 18.50
N GLY A 497 -7.18 -2.51 18.17
CA GLY A 497 -7.57 -2.21 16.80
C GLY A 497 -9.07 -2.29 16.53
N LEU A 498 -9.47 -1.72 15.38
CA LEU A 498 -10.85 -1.49 14.93
C LEU A 498 -11.78 -2.71 15.02
N PRO A 499 -13.11 -2.49 15.03
CA PRO A 499 -14.08 -3.59 15.00
C PRO A 499 -13.87 -4.55 13.81
N PRO A 500 -13.72 -5.86 14.07
CA PRO A 500 -13.65 -6.87 13.01
C PRO A 500 -14.99 -7.00 12.30
N GLU A 501 -14.99 -7.37 11.04
CA GLU A 501 -16.19 -7.39 10.18
C GLU A 501 -17.36 -8.20 10.78
N SER A 502 -17.07 -9.34 11.42
CA SER A 502 -18.06 -10.20 12.10
C SER A 502 -18.76 -9.54 13.31
N SER A 503 -18.22 -8.44 13.83
CA SER A 503 -18.82 -7.62 14.89
C SER A 503 -19.68 -6.47 14.35
N ARG A 504 -19.56 -6.15 13.06
CA ARG A 504 -20.23 -5.00 12.45
C ARG A 504 -21.71 -5.31 12.17
N PRO A 505 -22.61 -4.30 12.23
CA PRO A 505 -23.99 -4.49 11.84
C PRO A 505 -24.09 -4.90 10.36
N LYS A 506 -25.12 -5.68 10.02
CA LYS A 506 -25.46 -5.95 8.62
C LYS A 506 -26.29 -4.79 8.06
N PRO A 507 -26.23 -4.52 6.74
CA PRO A 507 -27.17 -3.59 6.09
C PRO A 507 -28.62 -3.96 6.40
N ALA A 508 -29.44 -2.95 6.71
CA ALA A 508 -30.87 -3.13 6.91
C ALA A 508 -31.59 -3.38 5.57
N SER A 509 -32.68 -4.15 5.58
CA SER A 509 -33.51 -4.38 4.39
C SER A 509 -34.10 -3.08 3.81
N ASP A 510 -34.37 -2.11 4.68
CA ASP A 510 -34.98 -0.82 4.34
C ASP A 510 -33.90 0.23 4.05
N ALA A 511 -33.02 -0.01 3.07
CA ALA A 511 -31.87 0.86 2.77
C ALA A 511 -32.26 2.35 2.64
N ASN A 512 -33.38 2.63 1.97
CA ASN A 512 -33.95 3.98 1.75
C ASN A 512 -34.23 4.76 3.04
N LYS A 513 -34.41 4.11 4.20
CA LYS A 513 -34.56 4.81 5.49
C LYS A 513 -33.25 5.32 6.08
N MET A 514 -32.10 4.80 5.63
CA MET A 514 -30.81 5.21 6.16
C MET A 514 -30.28 6.48 5.48
N GLU A 515 -30.61 6.66 4.19
CA GLU A 515 -30.24 7.80 3.35
C GLU A 515 -30.64 9.17 3.97
N GLU A 516 -31.83 9.24 4.57
CA GLU A 516 -32.33 10.46 5.24
C GLU A 516 -31.68 10.74 6.61
N THR A 517 -30.95 9.78 7.20
CA THR A 517 -30.52 9.86 8.61
C THR A 517 -29.06 10.26 8.82
N ILE A 518 -28.16 9.92 7.89
CA ILE A 518 -26.71 10.12 8.06
C ILE A 518 -26.27 11.39 7.34
N LYS A 519 -25.88 12.40 8.11
CA LYS A 519 -25.57 13.75 7.59
C LYS A 519 -24.14 13.95 7.08
N THR A 520 -23.24 12.97 7.24
CA THR A 520 -21.81 13.21 7.06
C THR A 520 -21.46 13.43 5.59
N SER A 521 -21.13 14.67 5.24
CA SER A 521 -20.76 15.07 3.87
C SER A 521 -19.26 15.16 3.63
N LYS A 522 -18.45 15.23 4.69
CA LYS A 522 -17.00 15.34 4.59
C LYS A 522 -16.27 14.63 5.74
N ILE A 523 -15.21 13.90 5.37
CA ILE A 523 -14.24 13.30 6.29
C ILE A 523 -12.83 13.77 5.90
N SER A 524 -12.10 14.35 6.85
CA SER A 524 -10.77 14.92 6.65
C SER A 524 -9.83 14.48 7.77
N LEU A 525 -9.01 13.46 7.46
CA LEU A 525 -7.97 12.89 8.32
C LEU A 525 -6.58 13.44 7.92
N GLU A 526 -6.55 14.70 7.46
CA GLU A 526 -5.34 15.34 6.94
C GLU A 526 -4.21 15.40 7.96
N GLY A 527 -3.00 15.06 7.52
CA GLY A 527 -1.81 15.02 8.37
C GLY A 527 -1.77 13.86 9.35
N CYS A 528 -2.65 12.85 9.24
CA CYS A 528 -2.62 11.68 10.12
C CYS A 528 -1.46 10.73 9.77
N LYS A 529 -0.23 11.16 10.06
CA LYS A 529 1.05 10.52 9.68
C LYS A 529 1.27 9.11 10.24
N LYS A 530 0.43 8.63 11.14
CA LYS A 530 0.46 7.26 11.67
C LYS A 530 -0.76 6.43 11.25
N LEU A 531 -1.68 6.97 10.43
CA LEU A 531 -2.92 6.29 10.05
C LEU A 531 -2.60 5.08 9.18
N GLU A 532 -2.74 3.90 9.78
CA GLU A 532 -2.51 2.58 9.18
C GLU A 532 -3.83 1.89 8.83
N LYS A 533 -4.91 2.15 9.60
CA LYS A 533 -6.20 1.46 9.49
C LYS A 533 -7.35 2.45 9.33
N LEU A 534 -8.07 2.32 8.23
CA LEU A 534 -9.25 3.11 7.90
C LEU A 534 -10.42 2.17 7.58
N PHE A 535 -11.59 2.44 8.15
CA PHE A 535 -12.85 1.80 7.77
C PHE A 535 -13.98 2.83 7.70
N LEU A 536 -14.54 3.01 6.51
CA LEU A 536 -15.70 3.85 6.23
C LEU A 536 -16.75 2.96 5.56
N ARG A 537 -17.98 2.97 6.06
CA ARG A 537 -19.06 2.21 5.44
C ARG A 537 -20.42 2.87 5.62
N GLY A 538 -21.29 2.78 4.61
CA GLY A 538 -22.70 3.15 4.72
C GLY A 538 -22.90 4.65 4.95
N LEU A 539 -22.17 5.48 4.20
CA LEU A 539 -22.17 6.94 4.33
C LEU A 539 -22.77 7.57 3.05
N PRO A 540 -24.10 7.52 2.88
CA PRO A 540 -24.77 7.84 1.61
C PRO A 540 -24.53 9.27 1.13
N ASN A 541 -24.34 10.22 2.06
CA ASN A 541 -24.16 11.65 1.77
C ASN A 541 -22.69 12.11 1.73
N LEU A 542 -21.71 11.21 1.87
CA LEU A 542 -20.28 11.57 1.90
C LEU A 542 -19.78 12.04 0.53
N GLU A 543 -19.40 13.31 0.39
CA GLU A 543 -18.89 13.89 -0.86
C GLU A 543 -17.36 14.03 -0.92
N GLU A 544 -16.71 14.36 0.21
CA GLU A 544 -15.28 14.68 0.27
C GLU A 544 -14.53 13.82 1.30
N LEU A 545 -13.58 13.02 0.82
CA LEU A 545 -12.64 12.25 1.62
C LEU A 545 -11.21 12.80 1.44
N ASN A 546 -10.61 13.31 2.52
CA ASN A 546 -9.25 13.84 2.52
C ASN A 546 -8.35 13.02 3.46
N LEU A 547 -7.39 12.33 2.87
CA LEU A 547 -6.38 11.48 3.51
C LEU A 547 -4.95 12.01 3.23
N SER A 548 -4.82 13.29 2.88
CA SER A 548 -3.53 13.91 2.55
C SER A 548 -2.56 13.88 3.74
N GLY A 549 -1.29 13.56 3.50
CA GLY A 549 -0.25 13.48 4.53
C GLY A 549 -0.42 12.32 5.52
N THR A 550 -1.09 11.23 5.11
CA THR A 550 -1.26 10.00 5.90
C THR A 550 -0.27 8.91 5.48
N ALA A 551 -0.12 7.87 6.32
CA ALA A 551 0.73 6.71 6.05
C ALA A 551 -0.03 5.52 5.39
N VAL A 552 -1.21 5.78 4.83
CA VAL A 552 -2.06 4.76 4.20
C VAL A 552 -1.36 4.16 2.98
N LYS A 553 -1.00 2.86 3.07
CA LYS A 553 -0.36 2.10 1.99
C LYS A 553 -1.31 1.69 0.86
N LEU A 554 -2.52 1.29 1.23
CA LEU A 554 -3.56 0.81 0.33
C LEU A 554 -4.84 1.58 0.64
N LEU A 555 -5.55 2.03 -0.41
CA LEU A 555 -6.92 2.51 -0.31
C LEU A 555 -7.82 1.59 -1.13
N ASP A 556 -8.67 0.80 -0.48
CA ASP A 556 -9.55 -0.17 -1.14
C ASP A 556 -11.04 0.21 -0.98
N PHE A 557 -11.67 0.65 -2.07
CA PHE A 557 -13.11 0.94 -2.13
C PHE A 557 -13.98 -0.34 -2.11
N GLY A 558 -13.39 -1.54 -2.20
CA GLY A 558 -14.09 -2.80 -1.98
C GLY A 558 -14.13 -3.28 -0.52
N THR A 559 -13.33 -2.71 0.39
CA THR A 559 -13.20 -3.21 1.78
C THR A 559 -13.01 -2.13 2.86
N MET A 560 -12.37 -1.01 2.54
CA MET A 560 -12.06 0.09 3.47
C MET A 560 -13.00 1.28 3.35
N VAL A 561 -13.61 1.49 2.17
CA VAL A 561 -14.53 2.62 1.89
C VAL A 561 -15.70 2.10 1.05
N VAL A 562 -16.72 1.54 1.71
CA VAL A 562 -17.82 0.77 1.10
C VAL A 562 -19.16 1.50 1.28
N ASP A 563 -20.16 1.26 0.43
CA ASP A 563 -21.50 1.88 0.53
C ASP A 563 -21.47 3.43 0.68
N CYS A 564 -20.63 4.10 -0.11
CA CYS A 564 -20.43 5.57 -0.11
C CYS A 564 -20.80 6.23 -1.47
N PRO A 565 -22.06 6.09 -1.96
CA PRO A 565 -22.45 6.44 -3.34
C PRO A 565 -22.25 7.90 -3.76
N SER A 566 -22.27 8.86 -2.83
CA SER A 566 -22.09 10.29 -3.16
C SER A 566 -20.62 10.74 -3.24
N LEU A 567 -19.64 9.84 -3.12
CA LEU A 567 -18.23 10.20 -2.99
C LEU A 567 -17.65 10.76 -4.31
N LYS A 568 -17.56 12.08 -4.36
CA LYS A 568 -17.15 12.87 -5.54
C LYS A 568 -15.69 13.33 -5.50
N ARG A 569 -15.10 13.50 -4.31
CA ARG A 569 -13.82 14.19 -4.12
C ARG A 569 -12.88 13.40 -3.21
N VAL A 570 -11.71 13.01 -3.72
CA VAL A 570 -10.70 12.26 -2.96
C VAL A 570 -9.33 12.95 -3.04
N PHE A 571 -8.73 13.22 -1.87
CA PHE A 571 -7.44 13.88 -1.73
C PHE A 571 -6.42 12.99 -1.01
N LEU A 572 -5.28 12.74 -1.67
CA LEU A 572 -4.16 11.87 -1.28
C LEU A 572 -2.83 12.61 -1.50
N LEU A 573 -2.72 13.86 -1.02
CA LEU A 573 -1.57 14.73 -1.24
C LEU A 573 -0.49 14.53 -0.17
N GLY A 574 0.75 14.25 -0.55
CA GLY A 574 1.85 13.95 0.38
C GLY A 574 1.76 12.56 1.02
N CYS A 575 1.17 11.58 0.32
CA CYS A 575 0.99 10.20 0.80
C CYS A 575 2.17 9.32 0.36
N GLU A 576 3.35 9.57 0.95
CA GLU A 576 4.65 8.94 0.60
C GLU A 576 4.63 7.40 0.63
N GLN A 577 3.78 6.83 1.50
CA GLN A 577 3.65 5.39 1.72
C GLN A 577 2.61 4.71 0.83
N LEU A 578 1.85 5.45 0.01
CA LEU A 578 0.83 4.88 -0.87
C LEU A 578 1.47 3.99 -1.94
N ARG A 579 0.90 2.79 -2.14
CA ARG A 579 1.37 1.77 -3.08
C ARG A 579 0.28 1.32 -4.06
N ALA A 580 -0.96 1.21 -3.60
CA ALA A 580 -2.09 0.87 -4.47
C ALA A 580 -3.40 1.59 -4.10
N ILE A 581 -4.28 1.71 -5.09
CA ILE A 581 -5.70 2.06 -4.94
C ILE A 581 -6.53 0.98 -5.64
N ARG A 582 -7.54 0.44 -4.95
CA ARG A 582 -8.45 -0.60 -5.47
C ARG A 582 -9.86 -0.06 -5.56
N TRP A 583 -10.51 -0.24 -6.71
CA TRP A 583 -11.74 0.47 -7.08
C TRP A 583 -13.06 -0.31 -6.88
N GLY A 584 -13.02 -1.44 -6.18
CA GLY A 584 -14.21 -2.28 -5.95
C GLY A 584 -14.56 -3.20 -7.13
N SER A 585 -15.82 -3.63 -7.21
CA SER A 585 -16.35 -4.51 -8.25
C SER A 585 -16.78 -3.73 -9.51
N TYR A 586 -16.98 -4.42 -10.64
CA TYR A 586 -17.39 -3.78 -11.90
C TYR A 586 -18.76 -3.10 -11.85
N ASP A 587 -19.65 -3.47 -10.92
CA ASP A 587 -21.03 -3.02 -10.86
C ASP A 587 -21.25 -1.84 -9.88
N GLU A 588 -20.27 -1.54 -9.02
CA GLU A 588 -20.38 -0.58 -7.89
C GLU A 588 -19.51 0.68 -8.11
N GLN A 589 -19.51 1.21 -9.33
CA GLN A 589 -18.53 2.22 -9.76
C GLN A 589 -18.73 3.61 -9.11
N LEU A 590 -17.73 4.06 -8.36
CA LEU A 590 -17.69 5.41 -7.77
C LEU A 590 -17.41 6.48 -8.84
N ASN A 591 -18.39 7.36 -9.09
CA ASN A 591 -18.26 8.47 -10.03
C ASN A 591 -17.53 9.67 -9.40
N ILE A 592 -16.20 9.56 -9.25
CA ILE A 592 -15.36 10.62 -8.72
C ILE A 592 -15.25 11.79 -9.71
N GLU A 593 -15.59 12.99 -9.24
CA GLU A 593 -15.48 14.26 -9.97
C GLU A 593 -14.08 14.87 -9.86
N LEU A 594 -13.39 14.65 -8.73
CA LEU A 594 -12.02 15.16 -8.48
C LEU A 594 -11.17 14.15 -7.69
N LEU A 595 -10.11 13.64 -8.32
CA LEU A 595 -9.08 12.79 -7.70
C LEU A 595 -7.74 13.52 -7.69
N CYS A 596 -7.14 13.69 -6.51
CA CYS A 596 -5.88 14.41 -6.32
C CYS A 596 -4.87 13.54 -5.55
N ILE A 597 -3.72 13.21 -6.15
CA ILE A 597 -2.69 12.34 -5.57
C ILE A 597 -1.31 13.01 -5.68
N ASP A 598 -0.50 12.97 -4.62
CA ASP A 598 0.93 13.31 -4.66
C ASP A 598 1.68 12.38 -3.70
N THR A 599 2.62 11.57 -4.19
CA THR A 599 3.39 10.61 -3.37
C THR A 599 4.85 11.02 -3.12
N ARG A 600 5.22 12.27 -3.42
CA ARG A 600 6.61 12.74 -3.25
C ARG A 600 6.99 12.99 -1.79
N PRO A 601 8.23 12.66 -1.39
CA PRO A 601 8.68 12.79 0.00
C PRO A 601 8.86 14.24 0.45
N GLY A 602 8.65 14.48 1.74
CA GLY A 602 9.00 15.72 2.44
C GLY A 602 8.08 16.92 2.20
N ARG A 603 7.14 16.85 1.26
CA ARG A 603 6.15 17.91 1.04
C ARG A 603 5.00 17.82 2.06
N ALA A 604 4.97 18.79 2.99
CA ALA A 604 3.78 19.03 3.79
C ALA A 604 2.58 19.43 2.89
N PRO A 605 1.31 19.18 3.32
CA PRO A 605 0.10 19.51 2.54
C PRO A 605 -0.20 21.03 2.44
N ARG A 606 0.84 21.87 2.37
CA ARG A 606 0.74 23.32 2.15
C ARG A 606 0.50 23.70 0.68
N PHE A 607 0.48 22.73 -0.23
CA PHE A 607 0.00 22.96 -1.58
C PHE A 607 -1.53 23.03 -1.55
N GLY A 608 -2.07 24.21 -1.82
CA GLY A 608 -3.51 24.45 -1.81
C GLY A 608 -4.23 23.52 -2.78
N LYS A 609 -5.51 23.23 -2.50
CA LYS A 609 -6.37 22.43 -3.38
C LYS A 609 -6.27 22.96 -4.82
N PRO A 610 -6.07 22.08 -5.83
CA PRO A 610 -5.90 22.55 -7.20
C PRO A 610 -7.14 23.33 -7.66
N LEU A 611 -6.91 24.45 -8.34
CA LEU A 611 -7.99 25.32 -8.80
C LEU A 611 -8.84 24.59 -9.84
N LEU A 612 -10.13 24.36 -9.54
CA LEU A 612 -11.10 23.78 -10.47
C LEU A 612 -11.14 24.64 -11.74
N SER A 613 -10.87 24.06 -12.91
CA SER A 613 -10.92 24.81 -14.16
C SER A 613 -12.37 25.15 -14.52
N GLN A 614 -12.77 26.41 -14.34
CA GLN A 614 -14.12 27.01 -14.57
C GLN A 614 -14.62 26.96 -16.04
N HIS A 615 -14.07 26.06 -16.85
CA HIS A 615 -14.39 25.84 -18.25
C HIS A 615 -14.70 24.37 -18.56
N LYS A 616 -14.78 23.48 -17.56
CA LYS A 616 -14.94 22.02 -17.74
C LYS A 616 -15.84 21.37 -16.68
N ASP A 617 -16.92 22.03 -16.29
CA ASP A 617 -17.83 21.65 -15.18
C ASP A 617 -18.70 20.40 -15.46
N ARG A 618 -18.25 19.49 -16.34
CA ARG A 618 -18.95 18.26 -16.77
C ARG A 618 -18.03 17.04 -16.93
N CYS A 619 -16.75 17.15 -16.61
CA CYS A 619 -15.76 16.09 -16.80
C CYS A 619 -15.02 15.82 -15.48
N SER A 620 -14.82 14.55 -15.14
CA SER A 620 -14.00 14.16 -13.97
C SER A 620 -12.55 14.65 -14.14
N GLN A 621 -11.96 15.15 -13.06
CA GLN A 621 -10.61 15.73 -13.05
C GLN A 621 -9.66 14.86 -12.21
N LEU A 622 -8.58 14.41 -12.82
CA LEU A 622 -7.52 13.65 -12.15
C LEU A 622 -6.19 14.42 -12.21
N HIS A 623 -5.67 14.75 -11.04
CA HIS A 623 -4.35 15.36 -10.86
C HIS A 623 -3.48 14.41 -10.03
N ALA A 624 -2.48 13.79 -10.63
CA ALA A 624 -1.63 12.80 -9.97
C ALA A 624 -0.15 13.14 -10.12
N ILE A 625 0.61 13.05 -9.02
CA ILE A 625 2.07 13.15 -9.02
C ILE A 625 2.64 11.90 -8.34
N PHE A 626 3.42 11.12 -9.07
CA PHE A 626 3.92 9.81 -8.64
C PHE A 626 5.45 9.79 -8.52
N ALA A 627 5.97 9.40 -7.36
CA ALA A 627 7.40 9.16 -7.18
C ALA A 627 7.86 7.83 -7.81
N ASP A 628 7.05 6.78 -7.72
CA ASP A 628 7.25 5.48 -8.37
C ASP A 628 6.18 5.25 -9.45
N ALA A 629 6.62 4.85 -10.64
CA ALA A 629 5.76 4.62 -11.80
C ALA A 629 4.70 3.52 -11.59
N ARG A 630 4.97 2.50 -10.76
CA ARG A 630 4.09 1.33 -10.55
C ARG A 630 2.72 1.71 -9.98
N LEU A 631 2.61 2.84 -9.25
CA LEU A 631 1.33 3.33 -8.74
C LEU A 631 0.34 3.68 -9.88
N ALA A 632 0.82 3.95 -11.09
CA ALA A 632 -0.02 4.17 -12.27
C ALA A 632 -0.94 2.97 -12.59
N ARG A 633 -0.53 1.74 -12.23
CA ARG A 633 -1.36 0.52 -12.37
C ARG A 633 -2.71 0.65 -11.68
N SER A 634 -2.76 1.37 -10.56
CA SER A 634 -3.99 1.64 -9.79
C SER A 634 -4.95 2.62 -10.49
N LEU A 635 -4.60 3.19 -11.64
CA LEU A 635 -5.47 4.06 -12.42
C LEU A 635 -6.07 3.40 -13.67
N GLU A 636 -5.51 2.29 -14.16
CA GLU A 636 -5.91 1.71 -15.46
C GLU A 636 -7.40 1.34 -15.49
N SER A 637 -7.91 0.64 -14.46
CA SER A 637 -9.34 0.27 -14.39
C SER A 637 -10.25 1.50 -14.28
N TYR A 638 -9.88 2.50 -13.49
CA TYR A 638 -10.61 3.77 -13.37
C TYR A 638 -10.67 4.51 -14.72
N LEU A 639 -9.54 4.65 -15.41
CA LEU A 639 -9.46 5.34 -16.71
C LEU A 639 -10.10 4.56 -17.87
N TYR A 640 -10.22 3.23 -17.76
CA TYR A 640 -10.92 2.39 -18.72
C TYR A 640 -12.44 2.62 -18.70
N HIS A 641 -13.02 2.82 -17.53
CA HIS A 641 -14.47 3.00 -17.39
C HIS A 641 -14.93 4.47 -17.58
N THR A 642 -14.16 5.45 -17.10
CA THR A 642 -14.59 6.86 -17.12
C THR A 642 -14.33 7.53 -18.47
N LYS A 643 -15.37 7.63 -19.30
CA LYS A 643 -15.27 8.04 -20.72
C LYS A 643 -14.75 9.47 -20.95
N ASP A 644 -15.12 10.42 -20.10
CA ASP A 644 -14.80 11.84 -20.21
C ASP A 644 -13.97 12.38 -19.01
N VAL A 645 -12.80 11.78 -18.77
CA VAL A 645 -11.80 12.32 -17.83
C VAL A 645 -10.92 13.38 -18.50
N TYR A 646 -10.73 14.51 -17.80
CA TYR A 646 -9.56 15.39 -17.92
C TYR A 646 -8.50 14.92 -16.91
N TYR A 647 -7.27 14.63 -17.36
CA TYR A 647 -6.20 14.28 -16.44
C TYR A 647 -4.83 14.86 -16.78
N ASN A 648 -4.06 15.10 -15.73
CA ASN A 648 -2.65 15.46 -15.75
C ASN A 648 -1.92 14.55 -14.75
N ILE A 649 -1.13 13.61 -15.27
CA ILE A 649 -0.32 12.66 -14.48
C ILE A 649 1.15 13.04 -14.68
N HIS A 650 1.86 13.32 -13.60
CA HIS A 650 3.30 13.62 -13.63
C HIS A 650 4.08 12.60 -12.81
N ILE A 651 5.12 12.00 -13.39
CA ILE A 651 5.96 11.01 -12.71
C ILE A 651 7.32 11.66 -12.44
N THR A 652 7.62 11.90 -11.16
CA THR A 652 8.89 12.45 -10.65
C THR A 652 8.99 12.25 -9.14
N SER A 653 10.20 12.04 -8.63
CA SER A 653 10.49 12.23 -7.20
C SER A 653 11.00 13.64 -6.87
N SER A 654 11.21 14.50 -7.88
CA SER A 654 11.77 15.85 -7.69
C SER A 654 10.84 16.75 -6.86
N THR A 655 11.44 17.31 -5.82
CA THR A 655 10.80 18.30 -4.94
C THR A 655 10.78 19.69 -5.55
N GLU A 656 11.58 19.96 -6.59
CA GLU A 656 11.69 21.27 -7.25
C GLU A 656 10.53 21.60 -8.18
N TYR A 657 9.73 20.60 -8.60
CA TYR A 657 8.58 20.82 -9.47
C TYR A 657 7.46 21.60 -8.74
N VAL A 658 7.51 22.92 -8.85
CA VAL A 658 6.39 23.83 -8.59
C VAL A 658 5.52 23.83 -9.85
N GLY A 659 4.63 22.82 -9.94
CA GLY A 659 3.60 22.82 -10.98
C GLY A 659 2.77 24.09 -10.87
N ILE A 660 2.58 24.79 -11.99
CA ILE A 660 1.86 26.07 -12.05
C ILE A 660 0.37 25.83 -11.75
N LEU A 661 0.03 25.87 -10.48
CA LEU A 661 -1.33 25.97 -9.95
C LEU A 661 -1.59 27.46 -9.69
N PRO A 662 -2.58 28.08 -10.37
CA PRO A 662 -2.98 29.45 -10.05
C PRO A 662 -3.46 29.51 -8.59
N LEU A 663 -2.81 30.34 -7.78
CA LEU A 663 -3.19 30.58 -6.40
C LEU A 663 -4.11 31.81 -6.34
N GLU A 664 -5.12 31.80 -5.47
CA GLU A 664 -6.03 32.95 -5.30
C GLU A 664 -5.35 34.10 -4.53
N ALA A 665 -4.48 34.85 -5.20
CA ALA A 665 -3.93 36.11 -4.72
C ALA A 665 -3.57 37.08 -5.87
N THR A 666 -4.42 38.08 -6.05
CA THR A 666 -4.13 39.47 -6.46
C THR A 666 -2.83 39.79 -7.23
N ILE A 667 -2.98 39.97 -8.55
CA ILE A 667 -2.26 40.95 -9.41
C ILE A 667 -0.79 40.63 -9.84
N GLU A 668 -0.46 41.16 -11.02
CA GLU A 668 0.86 41.31 -11.67
C GLU A 668 1.65 40.06 -12.11
N GLY A 669 1.83 39.97 -13.44
CA GLY A 669 2.53 38.87 -14.09
C GLY A 669 4.05 38.98 -13.91
N THR A 670 4.60 38.14 -13.04
CA THR A 670 6.05 37.96 -12.90
C THR A 670 6.51 36.83 -13.82
N ILE A 671 7.26 37.16 -14.87
CA ILE A 671 7.87 36.17 -15.78
C ILE A 671 9.10 35.60 -15.10
N GLU A 672 9.12 34.30 -14.82
CA GLU A 672 10.35 33.64 -14.35
C GLU A 672 11.46 33.71 -15.42
N PRO A 673 12.70 34.03 -15.03
CA PRO A 673 13.80 34.15 -15.97
C PRO A 673 14.21 32.77 -16.50
N SER A 674 13.88 32.49 -17.75
CA SER A 674 14.38 31.32 -18.47
C SER A 674 15.92 31.30 -18.42
N ASN A 675 16.49 30.35 -17.70
CA ASN A 675 17.93 30.16 -17.62
C ASN A 675 18.51 29.96 -19.03
N GLN A 676 19.57 30.70 -19.33
CA GLN A 676 20.11 30.78 -20.68
C GLN A 676 20.65 29.42 -21.13
N LEU A 677 20.11 28.89 -22.23
CA LEU A 677 20.54 27.64 -22.87
C LEU A 677 21.96 27.77 -23.44
N THR A 678 22.97 27.58 -22.58
CA THR A 678 24.36 27.35 -23.00
C THR A 678 24.49 25.93 -23.54
N HIS A 679 23.99 25.70 -24.76
CA HIS A 679 24.20 24.44 -25.46
C HIS A 679 25.71 24.16 -25.57
N ASN A 680 26.15 22.97 -25.19
CA ASN A 680 27.53 22.53 -25.36
C ASN A 680 27.81 22.23 -26.85
N VAL A 681 28.15 23.28 -27.60
CA VAL A 681 28.41 23.22 -29.04
C VAL A 681 29.66 22.37 -29.32
N VAL A 682 29.44 21.18 -29.89
CA VAL A 682 30.49 20.46 -30.63
C VAL A 682 30.88 21.32 -31.84
N ALA A 683 32.17 21.55 -32.04
CA ALA A 683 32.69 22.58 -32.94
C ALA A 683 32.17 22.48 -34.40
N SER A 684 31.21 23.33 -34.75
CA SER A 684 30.67 23.47 -36.11
C SER A 684 31.50 24.42 -36.97
N GLN A 685 31.28 24.42 -38.29
CA GLN A 685 31.94 25.34 -39.23
C GLN A 685 31.54 26.83 -39.08
N TYR A 686 30.72 27.16 -38.08
CA TYR A 686 30.31 28.52 -37.73
C TYR A 686 30.62 28.90 -36.27
N GLY A 687 31.38 28.09 -35.53
CA GLY A 687 31.69 28.32 -34.11
C GLY A 687 32.44 29.63 -33.81
N ASP A 688 33.11 30.23 -34.81
CA ASP A 688 33.79 31.52 -34.71
C ASP A 688 32.89 32.75 -34.98
N VAL A 689 31.56 32.57 -35.10
CA VAL A 689 30.59 33.66 -35.36
C VAL A 689 29.58 33.80 -34.21
N PRO A 690 29.65 34.87 -33.39
CA PRO A 690 28.68 35.12 -32.32
C PRO A 690 27.26 35.31 -32.86
N VAL A 691 26.34 34.40 -32.47
CA VAL A 691 24.94 34.34 -32.93
C VAL A 691 24.23 35.69 -32.80
N ALA A 692 24.50 36.44 -31.73
CA ALA A 692 23.89 37.74 -31.42
C ALA A 692 24.28 38.91 -32.35
N LYS A 693 25.21 38.72 -33.31
CA LYS A 693 25.65 39.79 -34.26
C LYS A 693 25.37 39.48 -35.74
N ILE A 694 24.58 38.45 -36.02
CA ILE A 694 24.01 38.22 -37.37
C ILE A 694 22.72 39.05 -37.48
N GLY A 695 22.70 40.03 -38.39
CA GLY A 695 21.58 40.95 -38.54
C GLY A 695 20.29 40.25 -38.99
N GLY A 696 19.25 40.30 -38.15
CA GLY A 696 17.94 39.70 -38.38
C GLY A 696 17.53 38.72 -37.29
N THR A 697 16.64 39.15 -36.40
CA THR A 697 16.06 38.36 -35.29
C THR A 697 15.07 37.30 -35.78
N MET A 698 15.56 36.33 -36.58
CA MET A 698 14.72 35.25 -37.15
C MET A 698 15.26 33.82 -36.92
N PHE A 699 16.58 33.62 -36.77
CA PHE A 699 17.13 32.30 -36.41
C PHE A 699 17.35 32.10 -34.90
N ALA A 700 17.40 33.19 -34.12
CA ALA A 700 17.50 33.14 -32.66
C ALA A 700 16.14 33.01 -31.95
N ALA A 701 15.04 33.02 -32.71
CA ALA A 701 13.73 32.62 -32.20
C ALA A 701 13.70 31.09 -32.11
N VAL A 702 14.22 30.56 -31.00
CA VAL A 702 13.84 29.21 -30.54
C VAL A 702 12.33 29.26 -30.34
N LEU A 703 11.59 28.71 -31.30
CA LEU A 703 10.13 28.60 -31.20
C LEU A 703 9.82 27.85 -29.91
N GLN A 704 9.04 28.46 -29.02
CA GLN A 704 8.59 27.74 -27.84
C GLN A 704 7.77 26.52 -28.32
N PRO A 705 8.01 25.32 -27.78
CA PRO A 705 7.20 24.15 -28.10
C PRO A 705 5.74 24.42 -27.71
N PRO A 706 4.77 23.71 -28.32
CA PRO A 706 3.34 23.93 -28.02
C PRO A 706 3.07 23.85 -26.52
N THR A 707 2.71 24.99 -25.91
CA THR A 707 2.50 25.11 -24.45
C THR A 707 1.17 24.51 -23.98
N GLN A 708 0.31 24.10 -24.92
CA GLN A 708 -1.02 23.62 -24.65
C GLN A 708 -1.04 22.12 -24.32
N ARG A 709 -0.89 21.79 -23.02
CA ARG A 709 -1.20 20.46 -22.49
C ARG A 709 -2.62 20.06 -22.90
N LEU A 710 -2.77 18.88 -23.50
CA LEU A 710 -4.07 18.35 -23.92
C LEU A 710 -4.80 17.69 -22.74
N ASP A 711 -6.09 17.39 -22.91
CA ASP A 711 -6.96 16.92 -21.81
C ASP A 711 -6.56 15.61 -21.14
N ARG A 712 -5.59 14.88 -21.72
CA ARG A 712 -5.02 13.66 -21.18
C ARG A 712 -3.51 13.77 -21.34
N HIS A 713 -2.88 14.36 -20.34
CA HIS A 713 -1.45 14.65 -20.32
C HIS A 713 -0.73 13.69 -19.38
N ILE A 714 0.39 13.14 -19.87
CA ILE A 714 1.34 12.41 -19.05
C ILE A 714 2.70 13.10 -19.21
N GLU A 715 3.28 13.48 -18.09
CA GLU A 715 4.62 14.06 -17.98
C GLU A 715 5.51 13.08 -17.19
N ILE A 716 6.73 12.82 -17.66
CA ILE A 716 7.70 11.93 -17.01
C ILE A 716 9.01 12.69 -16.96
N SER A 717 9.58 12.86 -15.77
CA SER A 717 10.79 13.66 -15.59
C SER A 717 11.80 13.03 -14.62
N GLU A 718 12.90 13.76 -14.36
CA GLU A 718 14.00 13.32 -13.51
C GLU A 718 13.55 12.73 -12.15
N GLY A 719 14.31 11.75 -11.67
CA GLY A 719 14.14 11.12 -10.36
C GLY A 719 12.98 10.12 -10.24
N ALA A 720 12.12 9.98 -11.25
CA ALA A 720 11.03 9.00 -11.23
C ALA A 720 11.54 7.54 -11.19
N ILE A 721 10.93 6.74 -10.32
CA ILE A 721 11.38 5.39 -9.96
C ILE A 721 10.59 4.34 -10.77
N SER A 722 11.20 3.18 -11.03
CA SER A 722 10.58 2.00 -11.68
C SER A 722 10.09 2.17 -13.14
N ILE A 723 10.43 3.28 -13.81
CA ILE A 723 9.96 3.55 -15.19
C ILE A 723 10.36 2.47 -16.18
N GLU A 724 11.62 2.00 -16.18
CA GLU A 724 12.10 1.10 -17.25
C GLU A 724 11.26 -0.19 -17.33
N SER A 725 10.98 -0.82 -16.18
CA SER A 725 10.07 -1.98 -16.08
C SER A 725 8.63 -1.67 -16.45
N GLU A 726 8.15 -0.47 -16.11
CA GLU A 726 6.78 -0.03 -16.37
C GLU A 726 6.52 0.37 -17.83
N LEU A 727 7.58 0.62 -18.62
CA LEU A 727 7.50 0.84 -20.07
C LEU A 727 7.89 -0.38 -20.91
N SER A 728 8.64 -1.34 -20.35
CA SER A 728 9.16 -2.52 -21.07
C SER A 728 8.29 -3.78 -20.96
N GLY A 729 7.07 -3.69 -20.43
CA GLY A 729 6.19 -4.85 -20.27
C GLY A 729 5.72 -5.43 -21.61
N GLU A 730 6.15 -6.65 -21.95
CA GLU A 730 5.65 -7.39 -23.11
C GLU A 730 4.26 -8.02 -22.87
N ASP A 731 3.87 -8.17 -21.60
CA ASP A 731 2.57 -8.72 -21.18
C ASP A 731 1.47 -7.65 -21.14
N GLY A 732 0.26 -8.01 -21.57
CA GLY A 732 -0.93 -7.16 -21.59
C GLY A 732 -1.59 -6.90 -20.22
N SER A 733 -0.79 -6.65 -19.19
CA SER A 733 -1.24 -6.17 -17.88
C SER A 733 -1.30 -4.64 -17.84
N GLY A 734 -2.15 -4.08 -16.97
CA GLY A 734 -2.40 -2.64 -16.85
C GLY A 734 -1.25 -1.85 -16.21
N ASN A 735 -0.07 -1.85 -16.83
CA ASN A 735 1.09 -1.05 -16.45
C ASN A 735 1.03 0.39 -17.01
N LEU A 736 1.94 1.26 -16.56
CA LEU A 736 2.07 2.62 -17.11
C LEU A 736 2.16 2.65 -18.64
N GLY A 737 2.86 1.70 -19.24
CA GLY A 737 2.98 1.56 -20.68
C GLY A 737 1.60 1.42 -21.34
N SER A 738 0.78 0.47 -20.88
CA SER A 738 -0.61 0.30 -21.31
C SER A 738 -1.41 1.59 -21.16
N MET A 739 -1.36 2.24 -19.99
CA MET A 739 -2.08 3.47 -19.70
C MET A 739 -1.70 4.62 -20.66
N ILE A 740 -0.41 4.78 -20.95
CA ILE A 740 0.09 5.76 -21.93
C ILE A 740 -0.49 5.48 -23.32
N ASN A 741 -0.47 4.22 -23.77
CA ASN A 741 -0.90 3.84 -25.12
C ASN A 741 -2.41 4.03 -25.33
N HIS A 742 -3.21 3.62 -24.35
CA HIS A 742 -4.67 3.58 -24.44
C HIS A 742 -5.35 4.91 -24.10
N HIS A 743 -4.78 5.73 -23.21
CA HIS A 743 -5.46 6.89 -22.66
C HIS A 743 -4.79 8.26 -22.94
N ALA A 744 -3.47 8.32 -23.20
CA ALA A 744 -2.76 9.61 -23.33
C ALA A 744 -2.98 10.30 -24.70
N LYS A 745 -3.46 11.55 -24.67
CA LYS A 745 -3.51 12.43 -25.86
C LYS A 745 -2.21 13.20 -26.05
N SER A 746 -1.45 13.44 -24.97
CA SER A 746 -0.14 14.11 -25.02
C SER A 746 0.84 13.52 -24.01
N LEU A 747 2.08 13.32 -24.46
CA LEU A 747 3.18 12.78 -23.67
C LEU A 747 4.39 13.73 -23.70
N HIS A 748 4.91 14.07 -22.52
CA HIS A 748 6.14 14.83 -22.33
C HIS A 748 7.14 14.02 -21.50
N LEU A 749 8.27 13.64 -22.08
CA LEU A 749 9.35 12.91 -21.41
C LEU A 749 10.61 13.79 -21.42
N HIS A 750 11.13 14.18 -20.25
CA HIS A 750 12.29 15.06 -20.20
C HIS A 750 13.25 14.77 -19.05
N ASP A 751 14.55 15.05 -19.24
CA ASP A 751 15.59 14.90 -18.20
C ASP A 751 15.68 13.47 -17.60
N ALA A 752 15.21 12.47 -18.35
CA ALA A 752 15.09 11.09 -17.91
C ALA A 752 16.26 10.24 -18.43
N SER A 753 16.95 9.53 -17.53
CA SER A 753 18.15 8.73 -17.87
C SER A 753 17.84 7.34 -18.46
N LEU A 754 16.66 7.16 -19.06
CA LEU A 754 16.16 5.88 -19.57
C LEU A 754 16.99 5.34 -20.74
N LYS A 755 17.29 4.03 -20.71
CA LYS A 755 17.77 3.24 -21.86
C LYS A 755 16.60 2.67 -22.65
N SER A 756 15.49 2.36 -21.98
CA SER A 756 14.27 1.85 -22.61
C SER A 756 13.67 2.87 -23.57
N SER A 757 13.05 2.37 -24.65
CA SER A 757 12.16 3.17 -25.49
C SER A 757 10.80 3.38 -24.81
N LEU A 758 9.88 4.08 -25.47
CA LEU A 758 8.45 4.00 -25.16
C LEU A 758 7.89 2.60 -25.54
N PRO A 759 6.65 2.26 -25.14
CA PRO A 759 6.07 0.93 -25.40
C PRO A 759 5.87 0.56 -26.88
N SER A 760 6.02 -0.74 -27.18
CA SER A 760 5.87 -1.35 -28.50
C SER A 760 4.42 -1.78 -28.79
N SER A 761 3.50 -0.83 -28.93
CA SER A 761 2.07 -1.11 -29.15
C SER A 761 1.37 -0.11 -30.11
N GLY A 762 0.03 -0.06 -30.09
CA GLY A 762 -0.79 0.81 -30.95
C GLY A 762 -1.16 2.16 -30.32
N TRP A 763 -0.57 3.24 -30.83
CA TRP A 763 -0.67 4.62 -30.34
C TRP A 763 -1.89 5.39 -30.89
N ASN A 764 -3.07 4.76 -30.83
CA ASN A 764 -4.29 5.15 -31.57
C ASN A 764 -4.77 6.60 -31.35
N ILE A 765 -4.49 7.20 -30.19
CA ILE A 765 -5.03 8.51 -29.77
C ILE A 765 -3.97 9.56 -29.39
N LEU A 766 -2.67 9.23 -29.50
CA LEU A 766 -1.62 10.18 -29.16
C LEU A 766 -1.54 11.28 -30.21
N ARG A 767 -1.81 12.53 -29.82
CA ARG A 767 -1.76 13.71 -30.71
C ARG A 767 -0.44 14.46 -30.61
N TRP A 768 0.22 14.47 -29.44
CA TRP A 768 1.48 15.17 -29.23
C TRP A 768 2.49 14.31 -28.46
N CYS A 769 3.70 14.19 -29.01
CA CYS A 769 4.86 13.62 -28.33
C CYS A 769 5.98 14.66 -28.25
N ARG A 770 6.52 14.88 -27.05
CA ARG A 770 7.71 15.69 -26.80
C ARG A 770 8.71 14.91 -25.96
N VAL A 771 9.93 14.73 -26.47
CA VAL A 771 11.03 14.07 -25.75
C VAL A 771 12.25 14.97 -25.73
N GLU A 772 12.80 15.29 -24.56
CA GLU A 772 13.93 16.23 -24.43
C GLU A 772 15.00 15.74 -23.45
N ARG A 773 16.28 16.04 -23.70
CA ARG A 773 17.38 15.86 -22.73
C ARG A 773 17.44 14.46 -22.09
N CYS A 774 17.08 13.42 -22.84
CA CYS A 774 17.14 12.02 -22.41
C CYS A 774 18.41 11.37 -22.98
N PRO A 775 19.55 11.34 -22.23
CA PRO A 775 20.87 11.08 -22.81
C PRO A 775 21.08 9.65 -23.30
N ASN A 776 20.41 8.67 -22.67
CA ASN A 776 20.65 7.24 -22.89
C ASN A 776 19.71 6.60 -23.93
N MET A 777 18.70 7.33 -24.41
CA MET A 777 17.62 6.78 -25.23
C MET A 777 18.09 6.52 -26.67
N GLU A 778 18.17 5.25 -27.10
CA GLU A 778 18.60 4.89 -28.46
C GLU A 778 17.51 5.10 -29.52
N THR A 779 16.23 5.06 -29.15
CA THR A 779 15.07 5.29 -30.02
C THR A 779 13.85 5.67 -29.17
N VAL A 780 13.01 6.59 -29.63
CA VAL A 780 11.78 6.99 -28.92
C VAL A 780 10.70 5.90 -29.05
N PHE A 781 10.33 5.51 -30.27
CA PHE A 781 9.35 4.46 -30.54
C PHE A 781 10.02 3.18 -31.10
N PRO A 782 9.93 2.03 -30.41
CA PRO A 782 10.59 0.78 -30.82
C PRO A 782 10.01 0.18 -32.11
N PRO A 783 10.62 -0.89 -32.65
CA PRO A 783 9.99 -1.72 -33.67
C PRO A 783 8.57 -2.14 -33.27
N TRP A 784 7.73 -2.47 -34.26
CA TRP A 784 6.32 -2.88 -34.10
C TRP A 784 5.35 -1.82 -33.52
N SER A 785 5.84 -0.69 -32.98
CA SER A 785 4.99 0.45 -32.61
C SER A 785 4.12 0.89 -33.79
N SER A 786 2.83 1.14 -33.55
CA SER A 786 1.83 1.25 -34.61
C SER A 786 0.73 2.29 -34.33
N CYS A 787 -0.17 2.46 -35.29
CA CYS A 787 -1.42 3.22 -35.23
C CYS A 787 -1.34 4.71 -34.88
N PHE A 788 -0.29 5.42 -35.32
CA PHE A 788 -0.08 6.87 -35.11
C PHE A 788 -1.04 7.79 -35.91
N PHE A 789 -2.29 7.37 -36.16
CA PHE A 789 -3.23 8.07 -37.04
C PHE A 789 -3.61 9.48 -36.52
N GLN A 790 -3.68 9.66 -35.19
CA GLN A 790 -3.99 10.94 -34.55
C GLN A 790 -2.76 11.82 -34.26
N LEU A 791 -1.54 11.35 -34.54
CA LEU A 791 -0.31 12.07 -34.17
C LEU A 791 -0.16 13.35 -35.01
N GLU A 792 -0.22 14.51 -34.36
CA GLU A 792 -0.15 15.84 -35.00
C GLU A 792 1.22 16.50 -34.86
N THR A 793 1.91 16.30 -33.73
CA THR A 793 3.21 16.92 -33.46
C THR A 793 4.20 15.93 -32.83
N VAL A 794 5.39 15.87 -33.42
CA VAL A 794 6.58 15.19 -32.87
C VAL A 794 7.65 16.23 -32.59
N TRP A 795 8.09 16.32 -31.34
CA TRP A 795 9.20 17.14 -30.90
C TRP A 795 10.27 16.27 -30.23
N ALA A 796 11.52 16.37 -30.68
CA ALA A 796 12.66 15.71 -30.04
C ALA A 796 13.83 16.69 -29.89
N SER A 797 14.35 16.87 -28.68
CA SER A 797 15.54 17.71 -28.43
C SER A 797 16.62 16.99 -27.60
N ASP A 798 17.88 17.26 -27.92
CA ASP A 798 19.05 16.92 -27.09
C ASP A 798 19.11 15.42 -26.75
N LEU A 799 18.90 14.57 -27.77
CA LEU A 799 18.98 13.11 -27.68
C LEU A 799 20.30 12.61 -28.30
N PRO A 800 21.43 12.61 -27.57
CA PRO A 800 22.75 12.30 -28.10
C PRO A 800 22.91 10.84 -28.55
N MET A 801 22.15 9.90 -27.99
CA MET A 801 22.19 8.47 -28.34
C MET A 801 21.17 8.06 -29.39
N ALA A 802 20.14 8.87 -29.68
CA ALA A 802 19.04 8.47 -30.55
C ALA A 802 19.51 8.21 -31.98
N ARG A 803 19.27 6.98 -32.48
CA ARG A 803 19.59 6.55 -33.85
C ARG A 803 18.44 6.83 -34.81
N CYS A 804 17.21 6.77 -34.32
CA CYS A 804 15.99 7.17 -35.00
C CYS A 804 14.93 7.65 -33.98
N ILE A 805 13.89 8.37 -34.44
CA ILE A 805 12.75 8.68 -33.55
C ILE A 805 11.84 7.46 -33.47
N ARG A 806 11.58 6.80 -34.60
CA ARG A 806 10.90 5.51 -34.66
C ARG A 806 11.76 4.49 -35.41
N SER A 807 11.88 3.29 -34.87
CA SER A 807 12.55 2.17 -35.56
C SER A 807 11.74 1.61 -36.73
N ASN A 808 12.44 1.16 -37.77
CA ASN A 808 11.86 0.40 -38.88
C ASN A 808 11.43 -0.99 -38.37
N GLY A 809 10.29 -1.52 -38.82
CA GLY A 809 9.69 -2.72 -38.21
C GLY A 809 8.66 -3.47 -39.04
N GLY A 810 8.50 -3.21 -40.34
CA GLY A 810 7.61 -3.96 -41.23
C GLY A 810 6.12 -3.64 -41.08
N CYS A 811 5.69 -3.05 -39.96
CA CYS A 811 4.36 -2.49 -39.77
C CYS A 811 4.15 -1.29 -40.70
N SER A 812 3.63 -1.53 -41.90
CA SER A 812 3.39 -0.50 -42.91
C SER A 812 2.37 0.56 -42.43
N GLN A 813 2.80 1.83 -42.30
CA GLN A 813 2.08 2.88 -41.55
C GLN A 813 1.97 4.23 -42.29
N SER A 814 0.97 5.01 -41.89
CA SER A 814 0.69 6.38 -42.37
C SER A 814 0.48 7.32 -41.17
N TYR A 815 1.04 8.53 -41.23
CA TYR A 815 0.93 9.58 -40.21
C TYR A 815 -0.06 10.65 -40.69
N GLU A 816 -1.33 10.27 -40.83
CA GLU A 816 -2.34 11.03 -41.58
C GLU A 816 -2.57 12.45 -41.06
N ASN A 817 -2.51 12.65 -39.74
CA ASN A 817 -2.70 13.95 -39.09
C ASN A 817 -1.40 14.68 -38.70
N LEU A 818 -0.22 14.12 -39.01
CA LEU A 818 1.06 14.73 -38.65
C LEU A 818 1.23 16.07 -39.37
N GLN A 819 1.37 17.13 -38.59
CA GLN A 819 1.48 18.52 -39.04
C GLN A 819 2.87 19.11 -38.76
N HIS A 820 3.49 18.73 -37.64
CA HIS A 820 4.73 19.34 -37.16
C HIS A 820 5.76 18.28 -36.78
N LEU A 821 6.93 18.31 -37.42
CA LEU A 821 8.09 17.49 -37.08
C LEU A 821 9.27 18.42 -36.74
N HIS A 822 9.62 18.49 -35.45
CA HIS A 822 10.64 19.38 -34.91
C HIS A 822 11.74 18.58 -34.20
N LEU A 823 12.99 18.72 -34.66
CA LEU A 823 14.14 17.91 -34.21
C LEU A 823 15.35 18.82 -33.92
N TYR A 824 15.94 18.74 -32.73
CA TYR A 824 17.05 19.59 -32.30
C TYR A 824 18.15 18.79 -31.60
N SER A 825 19.42 19.04 -31.92
CA SER A 825 20.56 18.50 -31.16
C SER A 825 20.59 16.96 -31.02
N CYS A 826 20.18 16.21 -32.07
CA CYS A 826 20.22 14.75 -32.07
C CYS A 826 21.37 14.24 -32.99
N PRO A 827 22.65 14.33 -32.57
CA PRO A 827 23.82 14.16 -33.44
C PRO A 827 23.99 12.77 -34.06
N ARG A 828 23.47 11.72 -33.42
CA ARG A 828 23.53 10.32 -33.90
C ARG A 828 22.32 9.88 -34.73
N LEU A 829 21.31 10.75 -34.87
CA LEU A 829 20.07 10.45 -35.60
C LEU A 829 20.39 10.18 -37.07
N GLN A 830 20.05 8.99 -37.57
CA GLN A 830 20.35 8.57 -38.95
C GLN A 830 19.16 8.83 -39.89
N PHE A 831 17.94 8.62 -39.36
CA PHE A 831 16.66 8.98 -39.96
C PHE A 831 15.64 9.34 -38.86
N ALA A 832 14.54 10.01 -39.20
CA ALA A 832 13.50 10.35 -38.22
C ALA A 832 12.39 9.29 -38.18
N LEU A 833 11.66 9.10 -39.28
CA LEU A 833 10.43 8.30 -39.34
C LEU A 833 10.41 7.35 -40.57
N PRO A 834 10.06 6.07 -40.41
CA PRO A 834 9.77 5.17 -41.52
C PRO A 834 8.34 5.41 -42.04
N VAL A 835 8.14 5.36 -43.37
CA VAL A 835 6.88 5.63 -44.10
C VAL A 835 6.58 4.53 -45.12
N LYS A 836 5.30 4.26 -45.39
CA LYS A 836 4.85 3.13 -46.24
C LYS A 836 4.88 3.41 -47.74
N ASP A 837 4.42 4.59 -48.13
CA ASP A 837 4.01 4.93 -49.49
C ASP A 837 3.87 6.45 -49.71
N ALA A 838 3.33 6.83 -50.88
CA ALA A 838 3.12 8.22 -51.26
C ALA A 838 2.16 9.00 -50.35
N GLY A 839 1.17 8.34 -49.73
CA GLY A 839 0.13 8.99 -48.93
C GLY A 839 0.50 9.22 -47.46
N SER A 840 1.68 8.75 -47.03
CA SER A 840 2.00 8.52 -45.61
C SER A 840 2.21 9.77 -44.73
N CYS A 841 2.23 10.99 -45.29
CA CYS A 841 2.37 12.26 -44.54
C CYS A 841 1.56 13.41 -45.20
N PRO A 842 0.21 13.30 -45.26
CA PRO A 842 -0.61 14.19 -46.10
C PRO A 842 -0.96 15.51 -45.40
N SER A 843 -0.92 15.55 -44.07
CA SER A 843 -1.22 16.76 -43.27
C SER A 843 -0.02 17.62 -42.91
N LEU A 844 1.20 17.21 -43.29
CA LEU A 844 2.45 17.81 -42.82
C LEU A 844 2.54 19.27 -43.25
N LYS A 845 2.74 20.20 -42.29
CA LYS A 845 2.81 21.66 -42.47
C LYS A 845 4.24 22.19 -42.33
N THR A 846 4.97 21.72 -41.32
CA THR A 846 6.33 22.24 -40.99
C THR A 846 7.33 21.13 -40.72
N ILE A 847 8.52 21.22 -41.30
CA ILE A 847 9.69 20.40 -40.97
C ILE A 847 10.78 21.34 -40.42
N HIS A 848 11.14 21.21 -39.13
CA HIS A 848 12.26 21.94 -38.53
C HIS A 848 13.30 20.93 -38.02
N VAL A 849 14.53 20.99 -38.51
CA VAL A 849 15.61 20.09 -38.09
C VAL A 849 16.92 20.86 -37.90
N ASN A 850 17.54 20.72 -36.73
CA ASN A 850 18.71 21.49 -36.31
C ASN A 850 19.77 20.60 -35.60
N HIS A 851 21.05 20.74 -35.96
CA HIS A 851 22.20 20.07 -35.34
C HIS A 851 22.13 18.52 -35.28
N CYS A 852 21.40 17.88 -36.20
CA CYS A 852 21.34 16.41 -36.32
C CYS A 852 22.43 15.89 -37.29
N SER A 853 23.69 15.90 -36.85
CA SER A 853 24.87 15.74 -37.73
C SER A 853 24.95 14.44 -38.55
N SER A 854 24.40 13.32 -38.06
CA SER A 854 24.41 12.02 -38.75
C SER A 854 23.24 11.79 -39.72
N LEU A 855 22.29 12.71 -39.76
CA LEU A 855 21.00 12.52 -40.42
C LEU A 855 21.18 12.45 -41.93
N ARG A 856 20.75 11.35 -42.57
CA ARG A 856 20.91 11.13 -44.02
C ARG A 856 19.65 11.47 -44.80
N HIS A 857 18.52 11.05 -44.25
CA HIS A 857 17.15 11.23 -44.74
C HIS A 857 16.26 11.55 -43.55
N ILE A 858 15.18 12.34 -43.71
CA ILE A 858 14.20 12.52 -42.63
C ILE A 858 13.20 11.36 -42.67
N PHE A 859 12.73 11.01 -43.86
CA PHE A 859 11.80 9.91 -44.11
C PHE A 859 12.46 8.76 -44.88
N VAL A 860 12.20 7.51 -44.47
CA VAL A 860 12.76 6.27 -45.05
C VAL A 860 11.66 5.25 -45.34
N LEU A 861 11.87 4.30 -46.25
CA LEU A 861 10.81 3.33 -46.60
C LEU A 861 10.67 2.19 -45.56
N ASP A 862 9.43 1.89 -45.16
CA ASP A 862 9.09 0.74 -44.30
C ASP A 862 8.69 -0.50 -45.14
N GLY A 863 9.34 -1.64 -44.87
CA GLY A 863 9.07 -2.93 -45.52
C GLY A 863 10.18 -3.48 -46.43
N SER A 864 10.06 -4.75 -46.80
CA SER A 864 11.04 -5.55 -47.55
C SER A 864 10.69 -5.78 -49.03
N GLU A 865 9.54 -5.29 -49.50
CA GLU A 865 9.06 -5.51 -50.86
C GLU A 865 9.76 -4.63 -51.91
N ASN A 866 9.67 -5.06 -53.17
CA ASN A 866 10.49 -4.60 -54.29
C ASN A 866 10.45 -3.05 -54.49
N PRO A 867 11.50 -2.31 -54.07
CA PRO A 867 11.42 -0.86 -53.90
C PRO A 867 11.23 -0.08 -55.22
N LYS A 868 11.56 -0.72 -56.35
CA LYS A 868 11.42 -0.15 -57.70
C LYS A 868 9.97 0.18 -58.07
N ILE A 869 8.98 -0.47 -57.44
CA ILE A 869 7.55 -0.28 -57.78
C ILE A 869 6.95 0.91 -57.00
N ARG A 870 7.22 1.03 -55.69
CA ARG A 870 6.68 2.14 -54.87
C ARG A 870 7.38 3.47 -55.15
N ALA A 871 8.69 3.47 -55.43
CA ALA A 871 9.47 4.69 -55.66
C ALA A 871 8.96 5.56 -56.83
N ALA A 872 8.23 5.00 -57.78
CA ALA A 872 7.71 5.69 -58.97
C ALA A 872 6.71 6.83 -58.66
N HIS A 873 6.01 6.80 -57.52
CA HIS A 873 4.92 7.73 -57.21
C HIS A 873 5.31 8.89 -56.29
N GLY A 874 6.51 8.87 -55.69
CA GLY A 874 6.98 9.93 -54.79
C GLY A 874 6.26 9.97 -53.43
N MET A 875 6.44 11.07 -52.68
CA MET A 875 5.83 11.31 -51.37
C MET A 875 4.98 12.59 -51.42
N LEU A 876 3.66 12.48 -51.21
CA LEU A 876 2.71 13.59 -51.29
C LEU A 876 2.51 14.25 -49.92
N SER A 877 3.05 15.47 -49.75
CA SER A 877 2.78 16.32 -48.58
C SER A 877 2.11 17.63 -49.02
N PRO A 878 0.82 17.60 -49.41
CA PRO A 878 0.12 18.72 -50.04
C PRO A 878 -0.10 19.94 -49.13
N LYS A 879 0.09 19.82 -47.81
CA LYS A 879 -0.03 20.94 -46.84
C LYS A 879 1.31 21.55 -46.41
N LEU A 880 2.45 21.04 -46.91
CA LEU A 880 3.77 21.44 -46.41
C LEU A 880 4.14 22.82 -46.93
N ASN A 881 4.19 23.81 -46.03
CA ASN A 881 4.50 25.20 -46.38
C ASN A 881 5.87 25.68 -45.88
N THR A 882 6.45 25.05 -44.86
CA THR A 882 7.67 25.53 -44.18
C THR A 882 8.70 24.42 -44.00
N ILE A 883 9.93 24.65 -44.47
CA ILE A 883 11.09 23.77 -44.26
C ILE A 883 12.26 24.60 -43.69
N HIS A 884 12.73 24.26 -42.50
CA HIS A 884 13.92 24.85 -41.89
C HIS A 884 14.94 23.76 -41.54
N LEU A 885 16.14 23.84 -42.12
CA LEU A 885 17.22 22.86 -41.98
C LEU A 885 18.53 23.58 -41.60
N TYR A 886 19.12 23.24 -40.46
CA TYR A 886 20.32 23.90 -39.94
C TYR A 886 21.37 22.90 -39.43
N ASP A 887 22.61 23.04 -39.91
CA ASP A 887 23.79 22.26 -39.51
C ASP A 887 23.60 20.73 -39.63
N LEU A 888 23.17 20.29 -40.83
CA LEU A 888 22.90 18.89 -41.17
C LEU A 888 23.87 18.40 -42.28
N PRO A 889 25.19 18.29 -42.00
CA PRO A 889 26.20 18.02 -43.02
C PRO A 889 26.03 16.67 -43.75
N SER A 890 25.41 15.68 -43.12
CA SER A 890 25.17 14.35 -43.70
C SER A 890 23.88 14.23 -44.54
N LEU A 891 22.98 15.23 -44.48
CA LEU A 891 21.64 15.14 -45.07
C LEU A 891 21.73 15.17 -46.59
N ARG A 892 21.29 14.11 -47.27
CA ARG A 892 21.35 13.99 -48.73
C ARG A 892 20.09 14.50 -49.42
N GLN A 893 18.94 14.16 -48.85
CA GLN A 893 17.60 14.44 -49.35
C GLN A 893 16.59 14.31 -48.20
N ILE A 894 15.43 14.97 -48.31
CA ILE A 894 14.44 14.99 -47.22
C ILE A 894 13.74 13.63 -47.03
N SER A 895 13.45 12.93 -48.12
CA SER A 895 12.93 11.55 -48.12
C SER A 895 13.79 10.69 -49.04
N GLU A 896 13.82 9.38 -48.82
CA GLU A 896 14.50 8.41 -49.69
C GLU A 896 13.97 8.40 -51.14
N PHE A 897 12.77 8.93 -51.34
CA PHE A 897 12.06 8.99 -52.62
C PHE A 897 11.52 10.41 -52.90
N LYS A 898 11.25 10.71 -54.19
CA LYS A 898 10.91 12.07 -54.67
C LYS A 898 9.75 12.69 -53.89
N MET A 899 10.01 13.75 -53.14
CA MET A 899 8.98 14.46 -52.38
C MET A 899 8.22 15.48 -53.26
N LEU A 900 6.90 15.60 -53.05
CA LEU A 900 5.98 16.49 -53.74
C LEU A 900 5.32 17.43 -52.71
N ALA A 901 5.60 18.73 -52.80
CA ALA A 901 5.13 19.75 -51.85
C ALA A 901 4.53 20.97 -52.58
N PRO A 902 3.35 20.83 -53.22
CA PRO A 902 2.77 21.89 -54.05
C PRO A 902 2.48 23.19 -53.28
N ALA A 903 2.21 23.11 -51.97
CA ALA A 903 1.92 24.26 -51.10
C ALA A 903 3.15 24.91 -50.45
N LEU A 904 4.38 24.56 -50.87
CA LEU A 904 5.61 25.05 -50.23
C LEU A 904 5.76 26.57 -50.37
N GLU A 905 5.92 27.30 -49.27
CA GLU A 905 6.01 28.77 -49.22
C GLU A 905 7.40 29.24 -48.81
N THR A 906 8.08 28.54 -47.89
CA THR A 906 9.39 28.93 -47.36
C THR A 906 10.33 27.73 -47.20
N ILE A 907 11.59 27.94 -47.58
CA ILE A 907 12.69 27.00 -47.38
C ILE A 907 13.90 27.78 -46.85
N ARG A 908 14.42 27.42 -45.68
CA ARG A 908 15.70 27.94 -45.15
C ARG A 908 16.66 26.79 -44.88
N VAL A 909 17.86 26.84 -45.46
CA VAL A 909 18.88 25.78 -45.39
C VAL A 909 20.26 26.37 -45.13
N ARG A 910 20.93 25.92 -44.05
CA ARG A 910 22.29 26.37 -43.72
C ARG A 910 23.12 25.25 -43.09
N GLY A 911 24.41 25.14 -43.42
CA GLY A 911 25.30 24.06 -42.96
C GLY A 911 24.97 22.67 -43.54
N CYS A 912 24.07 22.57 -44.51
CA CYS A 912 23.54 21.30 -45.04
C CYS A 912 24.23 20.88 -46.34
N PHE A 913 25.57 20.88 -46.37
CA PHE A 913 26.38 20.69 -47.60
C PHE A 913 26.22 19.32 -48.29
N GLY A 914 25.64 18.34 -47.61
CA GLY A 914 25.26 17.05 -48.19
C GLY A 914 24.05 17.10 -49.12
N LEU A 915 23.21 18.15 -49.05
CA LEU A 915 21.89 18.18 -49.67
C LEU A 915 21.99 18.25 -51.19
N ARG A 916 21.25 17.40 -51.90
CA ARG A 916 21.21 17.34 -53.36
C ARG A 916 19.84 17.58 -53.97
N ARG A 917 18.74 17.43 -53.23
CA ARG A 917 17.38 17.50 -53.80
C ARG A 917 16.42 18.25 -52.87
N LEU A 918 15.56 19.07 -53.46
CA LEU A 918 14.44 19.73 -52.78
C LEU A 918 13.12 19.00 -53.12
N PRO A 919 12.00 19.35 -52.45
CA PRO A 919 10.69 18.88 -52.89
C PRO A 919 10.32 19.46 -54.26
N SER A 920 9.81 18.60 -55.13
CA SER A 920 9.21 18.99 -56.41
C SER A 920 7.86 19.65 -56.18
N LEU A 921 7.52 20.62 -57.04
CA LEU A 921 6.34 21.47 -56.90
C LEU A 921 5.20 21.04 -57.86
N ALA A 922 5.24 19.80 -58.35
CA ALA A 922 4.18 19.23 -59.18
C ALA A 922 2.81 19.36 -58.49
N GLY A 923 1.79 19.80 -59.24
CA GLY A 923 0.46 20.07 -58.71
C GLY A 923 0.28 21.43 -58.02
N ARG A 924 1.30 22.30 -57.99
CA ARG A 924 1.13 23.71 -57.55
C ARG A 924 0.17 24.44 -58.48
N LYS A 925 -0.76 25.23 -57.93
CA LYS A 925 -1.74 25.99 -58.72
C LYS A 925 -1.04 27.10 -59.53
N PRO A 926 -1.35 27.27 -60.83
CA PRO A 926 -0.86 28.41 -61.62
C PRO A 926 -1.13 29.76 -60.94
N GLY A 927 -0.20 30.69 -61.05
CA GLY A 927 -0.30 32.03 -60.43
C GLY A 927 -0.02 32.10 -58.93
N THR A 928 0.25 30.98 -58.25
CA THR A 928 0.70 30.98 -56.85
C THR A 928 2.10 31.60 -56.76
N LYS A 929 2.38 32.43 -55.73
CA LYS A 929 3.75 32.93 -55.45
C LYS A 929 4.75 31.78 -55.42
N LYS A 930 5.99 32.01 -55.82
CA LYS A 930 7.06 31.01 -55.73
C LYS A 930 7.52 30.85 -54.27
N PRO A 931 8.11 29.71 -53.85
CA PRO A 931 8.66 29.58 -52.51
C PRO A 931 9.85 30.53 -52.32
N ILE A 932 9.90 31.21 -51.17
CA ILE A 932 11.06 31.95 -50.70
C ILE A 932 12.15 30.95 -50.32
N VAL A 933 13.35 31.12 -50.87
CA VAL A 933 14.51 30.27 -50.57
C VAL A 933 15.60 31.09 -49.90
N GLU A 934 16.08 30.66 -48.75
CA GLU A 934 17.29 31.19 -48.10
C GLU A 934 18.30 30.04 -47.96
N MET A 935 19.39 30.05 -48.73
CA MET A 935 20.44 29.04 -48.58
C MET A 935 21.83 29.46 -49.08
N GLU A 936 22.84 28.74 -48.62
CA GLU A 936 24.24 28.89 -49.05
C GLU A 936 24.41 28.58 -50.53
N LYS A 937 25.25 29.35 -51.23
CA LYS A 937 25.40 29.23 -52.69
C LYS A 937 25.95 27.86 -53.12
N ASP A 938 26.95 27.33 -52.43
CA ASP A 938 27.51 25.99 -52.74
C ASP A 938 26.48 24.86 -52.55
N VAL A 939 25.40 25.08 -51.78
CA VAL A 939 24.30 24.11 -51.62
C VAL A 939 23.35 24.23 -52.80
N TRP A 940 22.92 25.44 -53.16
CA TRP A 940 22.04 25.71 -54.29
C TRP A 940 22.64 25.28 -55.64
N ASP A 941 23.90 25.62 -55.88
CA ASP A 941 24.64 25.27 -57.10
C ASP A 941 24.91 23.75 -57.21
N ALA A 942 24.70 22.98 -56.13
CA ALA A 942 24.87 21.52 -56.06
C ALA A 942 23.54 20.73 -56.05
N LEU A 943 22.40 21.39 -56.32
CA LEU A 943 21.10 20.71 -56.42
C LEU A 943 20.91 19.99 -57.76
N GLU A 944 20.37 18.79 -57.69
CA GLU A 944 19.94 17.92 -58.79
C GLU A 944 18.45 18.16 -59.09
N TRP A 945 18.08 18.16 -60.38
CA TRP A 945 16.77 18.60 -60.86
C TRP A 945 16.20 17.59 -61.87
N ASP A 946 14.93 17.21 -61.71
CA ASP A 946 14.34 15.99 -62.32
C ASP A 946 13.32 16.24 -63.45
N GLY A 947 13.19 17.48 -63.93
CA GLY A 947 12.26 17.83 -65.01
C GLY A 947 11.49 19.13 -64.77
N PRO A 948 10.45 19.43 -65.57
CA PRO A 948 9.77 20.73 -65.55
C PRO A 948 9.15 21.07 -64.18
N ASP A 949 8.58 20.09 -63.47
CA ASP A 949 8.01 20.27 -62.12
C ASP A 949 9.05 20.22 -60.98
N HIS A 950 10.33 20.09 -61.30
CA HIS A 950 11.46 20.09 -60.36
C HIS A 950 12.64 20.83 -60.99
N HIS A 951 12.53 22.16 -61.09
CA HIS A 951 13.50 23.03 -61.76
C HIS A 951 13.69 24.37 -61.01
N PRO A 952 14.88 24.99 -60.99
CA PRO A 952 15.16 26.23 -60.26
C PRO A 952 14.19 27.40 -60.53
N SER A 953 13.67 27.49 -61.76
CA SER A 953 12.77 28.59 -62.15
C SER A 953 11.43 28.61 -61.41
N LEU A 954 11.06 27.54 -60.71
CA LEU A 954 9.84 27.48 -59.90
C LEU A 954 9.99 28.15 -58.52
N PHE A 955 11.21 28.52 -58.13
CA PHE A 955 11.55 29.14 -56.85
C PHE A 955 11.86 30.64 -57.01
N GLU A 956 11.82 31.39 -55.90
CA GLU A 956 12.40 32.74 -55.88
C GLU A 956 13.94 32.66 -55.91
N PRO A 957 14.64 33.68 -56.44
CA PRO A 957 16.10 33.71 -56.40
C PRO A 957 16.62 33.56 -54.96
N PRO A 958 17.53 32.61 -54.68
CA PRO A 958 17.90 32.28 -53.30
C PRO A 958 18.58 33.45 -52.59
N VAL A 959 18.08 33.79 -51.40
CA VAL A 959 18.69 34.73 -50.48
C VAL A 959 19.92 34.06 -49.88
N HIS A 960 21.09 34.34 -50.45
CA HIS A 960 22.36 33.83 -49.93
C HIS A 960 22.80 34.60 -48.68
N SER A 961 23.14 33.88 -47.61
CA SER A 961 23.61 34.50 -46.36
C SER A 961 24.90 35.30 -46.56
N ARG A 962 24.93 36.55 -46.09
CA ARG A 962 26.12 37.43 -46.13
C ARG A 962 27.33 36.87 -45.35
N TYR A 963 27.11 35.87 -44.50
CA TYR A 963 28.14 35.24 -43.66
C TYR A 963 28.68 33.92 -44.24
N TYR A 964 28.22 33.51 -45.42
CA TYR A 964 28.80 32.39 -46.16
C TYR A 964 30.25 32.75 -46.59
N ARG A 965 31.24 32.19 -45.88
CA ARG A 965 32.64 32.19 -46.32
C ARG A 965 32.80 31.10 -47.38
N LYS A 966 32.87 31.49 -48.66
CA LYS A 966 33.20 30.58 -49.76
C LYS A 966 34.42 29.74 -49.40
N LYS A 967 34.29 28.41 -49.53
CA LYS A 967 35.26 27.39 -49.11
C LYS A 967 36.66 27.68 -49.66
N ARG A 968 37.49 28.40 -48.90
CA ARG A 968 38.90 28.62 -49.24
C ARG A 968 39.60 27.26 -49.20
N LEU A 969 39.96 26.76 -50.37
CA LEU A 969 40.90 25.65 -50.50
C LEU A 969 42.20 26.06 -49.81
N LEU A 970 42.45 25.51 -48.61
CA LEU A 970 43.74 25.61 -47.96
C LEU A 970 44.76 24.85 -48.82
N ARG A 971 45.53 25.59 -49.61
CA ARG A 971 46.69 25.05 -50.32
C ARG A 971 47.74 24.62 -49.30
N GLY A 972 47.86 23.30 -49.11
CA GLY A 972 48.94 22.69 -48.37
C GLY A 972 48.59 22.25 -46.95
N THR A 973 48.15 21.00 -46.83
CA THR A 973 48.45 20.17 -45.65
C THR A 973 49.26 18.99 -46.16
N VAL A 974 50.49 18.82 -45.68
CA VAL A 974 51.46 17.88 -46.27
C VAL A 974 51.15 16.44 -45.83
N LEU A 975 50.99 15.54 -46.81
CA LEU A 975 51.04 14.10 -46.58
C LEU A 975 52.44 13.72 -46.06
N ARG A 976 52.55 13.38 -44.77
CA ARG A 976 53.74 12.70 -44.25
C ARG A 976 53.74 11.26 -44.76
N TYR A 977 54.40 11.03 -45.89
CA TYR A 977 54.91 9.73 -46.26
C TYR A 977 55.77 9.16 -45.11
N VAL A 978 55.52 7.90 -44.75
CA VAL A 978 56.48 7.05 -44.03
C VAL A 978 56.80 5.90 -44.99
N PRO A 979 58.07 5.72 -45.40
CA PRO A 979 58.41 4.78 -46.46
C PRO A 979 58.45 3.33 -45.96
N THR A 980 57.86 2.42 -46.74
CA THR A 980 58.07 0.97 -46.61
C THR A 980 59.39 0.57 -47.30
N PHE A 981 60.26 -0.12 -46.56
CA PHE A 981 61.32 -0.96 -47.14
C PHE A 981 60.79 -2.39 -47.40
N VAL A 982 61.51 -3.17 -48.23
CA VAL A 982 60.97 -4.33 -48.97
C VAL A 982 62.02 -5.44 -49.10
N LEU A 983 61.56 -6.72 -49.14
CA LEU A 983 62.29 -7.99 -49.34
C LEU A 983 63.18 -8.46 -48.15
N SER A 984 63.33 -9.76 -47.83
CA SER A 984 62.76 -11.06 -48.33
C SER A 984 62.75 -12.10 -47.16
N ALA A 985 62.45 -13.42 -47.24
CA ALA A 985 62.19 -14.40 -48.30
C ALA A 985 61.37 -15.64 -47.78
N GLN A 986 61.11 -16.62 -48.66
CA GLN A 986 61.10 -18.12 -48.53
C GLN A 986 60.84 -18.83 -47.16
N CYS A 987 60.14 -19.98 -47.04
CA CYS A 987 59.82 -21.06 -48.01
C CYS A 987 58.57 -21.90 -47.61
N ASP A 988 57.75 -22.28 -48.61
CA ASP A 988 57.18 -23.61 -49.00
C ASP A 988 56.40 -24.59 -48.05
N ASP A 989 55.60 -25.44 -48.74
CA ASP A 989 54.85 -26.68 -48.40
C ASP A 989 53.74 -26.66 -47.30
N ILE A 990 52.43 -26.94 -47.55
CA ILE A 990 51.66 -27.99 -48.28
C ILE A 990 51.30 -29.23 -47.43
N TYR A 991 50.01 -29.40 -47.07
CA TYR A 991 49.18 -30.58 -47.44
C TYR A 991 47.67 -30.40 -47.10
N ASN A 992 46.80 -31.26 -47.66
CA ASN A 992 45.33 -31.21 -47.60
C ASN A 992 44.72 -32.08 -46.48
N VAL A 993 43.43 -31.84 -46.14
CA VAL A 993 42.29 -32.79 -46.30
C VAL A 993 40.95 -32.16 -45.82
N ILE A 994 39.82 -32.64 -46.35
CA ILE A 994 38.44 -32.19 -46.07
C ILE A 994 37.64 -33.33 -45.39
N CYS A 995 36.50 -32.99 -44.75
CA CYS A 995 35.43 -33.86 -44.20
C CYS A 995 35.47 -34.16 -42.69
N VAL A 996 34.35 -34.45 -42.00
CA VAL A 996 32.95 -33.92 -42.05
C VAL A 996 32.17 -34.57 -40.88
N ILE A 997 31.31 -33.80 -40.18
CA ILE A 997 30.14 -34.19 -39.35
C ILE A 997 30.21 -35.45 -38.45
N VAL A 998 29.91 -35.28 -37.14
CA VAL A 998 28.82 -35.93 -36.37
C VAL A 998 28.93 -35.46 -34.90
N LEU A 999 27.80 -35.14 -34.26
CA LEU A 999 27.76 -34.79 -32.83
C LEU A 999 26.49 -35.43 -32.22
N VAL A 1000 26.66 -36.43 -31.35
CA VAL A 1000 25.55 -37.23 -30.78
C VAL A 1000 25.75 -37.42 -29.27
N LEU A 1001 24.86 -36.78 -28.52
CA LEU A 1001 24.22 -37.15 -27.24
C LEU A 1001 25.00 -37.83 -26.08
N THR A 1002 24.74 -37.23 -24.90
CA THR A 1002 24.53 -37.83 -23.56
C THR A 1002 25.67 -38.41 -22.70
N VAL A 1003 25.93 -37.70 -21.59
CA VAL A 1003 25.82 -38.17 -20.19
C VAL A 1003 26.53 -39.49 -19.80
N CYS A 1004 27.56 -39.39 -18.94
CA CYS A 1004 27.47 -39.94 -17.58
C CYS A 1004 28.52 -39.45 -16.57
N ASN A 1005 28.17 -39.62 -15.30
CA ASN A 1005 28.84 -39.36 -14.02
C ASN A 1005 30.38 -39.45 -13.90
N SER A 1006 30.93 -38.39 -13.28
CA SER A 1006 31.88 -38.36 -12.13
C SER A 1006 32.65 -39.61 -11.68
N LEU A 1007 33.95 -39.42 -11.29
CA LEU A 1007 34.54 -39.90 -10.01
C LEU A 1007 36.00 -39.41 -9.72
N ARG A 1008 36.19 -38.86 -8.51
CA ARG A 1008 37.34 -38.90 -7.55
C ARG A 1008 38.84 -38.66 -7.93
N PHE A 1009 39.40 -37.63 -7.26
CA PHE A 1009 40.56 -37.66 -6.31
C PHE A 1009 41.88 -38.40 -6.64
N SER A 1010 43.00 -37.65 -6.70
CA SER A 1010 44.11 -37.62 -5.69
C SER A 1010 45.28 -36.73 -6.20
N HIS A 1011 45.80 -35.73 -5.48
CA HIS A 1011 46.61 -35.66 -4.24
C HIS A 1011 48.14 -35.80 -4.46
N CYS A 1012 48.90 -34.68 -4.29
CA CYS A 1012 50.22 -34.55 -3.60
C CYS A 1012 51.22 -33.54 -4.21
N LEU A 1013 51.78 -32.67 -3.34
CA LEU A 1013 53.15 -32.06 -3.33
C LEU A 1013 53.63 -31.23 -4.57
N GLY A 1014 54.43 -30.16 -4.44
CA GLY A 1014 54.92 -29.41 -3.26
C GLY A 1014 56.10 -28.48 -3.62
N GLU A 1015 56.22 -27.31 -2.95
CA GLU A 1015 57.34 -26.34 -3.00
C GLU A 1015 57.58 -25.64 -4.38
N SER A 1016 58.31 -24.51 -4.55
CA SER A 1016 59.19 -23.68 -3.70
C SER A 1016 59.19 -22.18 -4.16
N TYR A 1017 59.80 -21.27 -3.36
CA TYR A 1017 60.00 -19.82 -3.64
C TYR A 1017 61.36 -19.49 -4.31
N PRO A 1018 61.58 -18.25 -4.82
CA PRO A 1018 62.37 -17.25 -4.05
C PRO A 1018 61.74 -15.82 -4.07
N VAL A 1019 61.66 -15.06 -2.96
CA VAL A 1019 62.70 -14.27 -2.23
C VAL A 1019 63.24 -13.11 -3.11
N TYR A 1020 63.00 -11.83 -2.83
CA TYR A 1020 63.37 -10.96 -1.68
C TYR A 1020 62.30 -9.84 -1.42
N ASN A 1021 62.35 -8.86 -0.49
CA ASN A 1021 63.38 -8.37 0.45
C ASN A 1021 62.84 -7.65 1.73
N CYS A 1022 63.79 -7.18 2.55
CA CYS A 1022 63.84 -6.22 3.68
C CYS A 1022 63.00 -4.90 3.59
N ARG A 1023 62.66 -4.15 4.68
CA ARG A 1023 63.03 -4.16 6.14
C ARG A 1023 61.99 -3.38 7.03
N PRO A 1024 62.09 -3.21 8.39
CA PRO A 1024 60.96 -3.58 9.30
C PRO A 1024 60.71 -2.63 10.53
N SER A 1025 60.11 -3.19 11.61
CA SER A 1025 59.92 -2.67 13.01
C SER A 1025 58.73 -1.72 13.25
N ALA A 1026 57.99 -1.71 14.38
CA ALA A 1026 57.95 -2.49 15.64
C ALA A 1026 56.62 -2.16 16.43
N SER A 1027 56.14 -2.86 17.48
CA SER A 1027 56.37 -4.21 18.04
C SER A 1027 55.35 -4.63 19.14
N ILE A 1028 54.71 -5.80 18.98
CA ILE A 1028 54.36 -6.84 19.98
C ILE A 1028 53.65 -6.50 21.34
N ASN A 1029 52.43 -7.05 21.51
CA ASN A 1029 51.97 -7.91 22.64
C ASN A 1029 50.56 -8.50 22.29
N MET A 1030 50.05 -9.68 22.70
CA MET A 1030 50.46 -10.88 23.47
C MET A 1030 49.69 -11.12 24.82
N MET A 1031 49.49 -12.41 25.15
CA MET A 1031 48.76 -13.03 26.31
C MET A 1031 47.22 -12.96 26.32
N ASP A 1032 46.46 -14.02 26.69
CA ASP A 1032 46.77 -15.46 26.71
C ASP A 1032 45.49 -16.36 26.73
N TYR A 1033 45.65 -17.69 26.62
CA TYR A 1033 44.61 -18.74 26.45
C TYR A 1033 43.63 -18.99 27.63
N ARG A 1034 42.36 -19.34 27.28
CA ARG A 1034 41.45 -20.41 27.84
C ARG A 1034 40.01 -20.22 27.30
N CYS A 1035 39.09 -21.19 27.20
CA CYS A 1035 38.99 -22.58 27.71
C CYS A 1035 38.06 -23.48 26.83
N PHE A 1036 38.34 -24.79 26.82
CA PHE A 1036 37.45 -25.98 26.72
C PHE A 1036 36.20 -26.07 25.81
N VAL A 1037 36.23 -27.14 25.00
CA VAL A 1037 35.16 -27.94 24.32
C VAL A 1037 35.70 -29.40 24.34
N PRO A 1038 34.93 -30.52 24.31
CA PRO A 1038 33.48 -30.71 24.13
C PRO A 1038 32.78 -31.51 25.28
N PHE A 1039 31.47 -31.71 25.15
CA PHE A 1039 30.91 -33.07 24.96
C PHE A 1039 29.50 -33.00 24.37
N MET A 1040 29.32 -33.54 23.16
CA MET A 1040 28.02 -33.78 22.54
C MET A 1040 27.93 -35.29 22.31
N LEU A 1041 26.84 -35.93 22.72
CA LEU A 1041 26.65 -37.37 22.57
C LEU A 1041 25.44 -37.64 21.68
N VAL A 1042 25.71 -38.36 20.60
CA VAL A 1042 24.75 -38.79 19.57
C VAL A 1042 23.90 -39.94 20.10
N PHE A 1043 22.62 -39.99 19.74
CA PHE A 1043 22.02 -41.13 19.05
C PHE A 1043 20.70 -40.76 18.34
N CYS A 1044 20.39 -41.50 17.29
CA CYS A 1044 19.20 -41.36 16.44
C CYS A 1044 18.07 -42.29 16.90
#